data_AF-A0A257M311-F1
#
_entry.id   AF-A0A257M311-F1
#
_cell.length_a   1.000
_cell.length_b   1.000
_cell.length_c   1.000
_cell.angle_alpha   90.00
_cell.angle_beta   90.00
_cell.angle_gamma   90.00
#
_symmetry.space_group_name_H-M   'P 1'
#
loop_
_entity.id
_entity.type
_entity.pdbx_description
1 polymer ?
#
loop_
_entity_poly.entity_id
_entity_poly.type
_entity_poly.pdbx_seq_one_letter_code
_entity_poly.pdbx_strand_id
1 'polypeptide(L)'
;MKRLPFLAFLFLSLPAFSQVSVLKTEQLRLEQGKRLAAGKEMRLWRFTGFPEPMKDWPTEVKGAFLELRCEDNPFSEAALIVVRDDFRLRAYPAKCLSPEDRALAEKLEAERAARFIPDPGPAYQADHSIYEPKRDETKVSFTESPHFTFYVGKDRKASGKLAIEDPAFIPDQQRWFEKVWNHLTVAGAPMPMATEPDPKKINVYITGTGLEKHPDGFAFGGDSVLMHPAALGKGSSVVVHEFTHSVQFFSKGYRDSPFVGWFWECHANWSTHQFMPAYPPVLAHYAGRAHYELNSSRHNYGSWPFLQVLAENPAFGPAYPYQIWTACKRNPNEGALEDPFQTIMRTGTEKGVWKNGVEGFGDVIGELAARMVAWDFQNQFYHTKDMRDYVRYNEGIPSHRVILQPVPDLEGFWRPIFSHAPRQFGVNLINLETTGGEVQVEFKGIVDESEGSDWRVTLVAHDKLGNCRYSPTVRQGKLSFDVREGETLSLAVAATPTVYKQLDFRMGFNRKPRFPYEVSFVNAKPIQAPPMPTLPVEEGAPHPNGGGFVGAGAKVAETAYVGPDARVLDGAQVSDKARIEGHAVVMHGAKVREEAVVGGFARITQEATVSGRARVSGFARVGERATLTEDARLGDYVTIDGDGRIEGNVLVKGFGEIHTRRKTVLRGDAICGEDLEVHFEGYDQPVVDKGMLYGFMNSEFLKKDLTDHHGLYAHWDFDSSHGQVLKDVNADCDGVIRGTPTIKESEGRKVAVFDPKSSVQVDGSILDARNLTFDLVVKPTGDSPSQILKFGDKTIGLAIGIGADHKLALAIIHDGKVVGGLSTLAVPLEKWTRLTVSIKGGDARFFIDGKPAGGIRNTVVLPTELGGRAGQIGGGFIGEIDDIAVYRKGIERIEELP
;
A
#
# COMPACT_ATOMS: atom_id res chain seq x y z
N MET A 1 70.57 -5.57 -19.86
CA MET A 1 70.89 -5.74 -18.42
C MET A 1 70.74 -4.40 -17.70
N LYS A 2 70.14 -4.42 -16.49
CA LYS A 2 70.01 -3.36 -15.46
C LYS A 2 68.81 -2.38 -15.50
N ARG A 3 68.11 -2.39 -14.34
CA ARG A 3 67.52 -1.31 -13.49
C ARG A 3 65.99 -1.06 -13.49
N LEU A 4 65.48 -1.06 -12.23
CA LEU A 4 64.18 -0.75 -11.56
C LEU A 4 63.49 0.59 -11.95
N PRO A 5 62.26 0.99 -11.46
CA PRO A 5 61.53 0.59 -10.22
C PRO A 5 59.97 0.45 -10.26
N PHE A 6 59.44 0.01 -9.11
CA PHE A 6 58.06 0.11 -8.55
C PHE A 6 57.10 1.17 -9.13
N LEU A 7 55.86 0.77 -9.41
CA LEU A 7 54.69 1.66 -9.37
C LEU A 7 53.46 0.94 -8.75
N ALA A 8 52.75 1.69 -7.91
CA ALA A 8 51.60 1.40 -7.06
C ALA A 8 50.57 0.35 -7.54
N PHE A 9 50.22 -0.58 -6.64
CA PHE A 9 48.95 -1.30 -6.67
C PHE A 9 47.81 -0.34 -6.30
N LEU A 10 47.12 0.20 -7.30
CA LEU A 10 45.74 0.65 -7.13
C LEU A 10 44.85 -0.59 -7.18
N PHE A 11 44.29 -1.00 -6.05
CA PHE A 11 43.12 -1.87 -6.04
C PHE A 11 41.93 -1.06 -6.56
N LEU A 12 41.73 -1.07 -7.88
CA LEU A 12 40.42 -0.80 -8.47
C LEU A 12 39.54 -2.01 -8.11
N SER A 13 38.72 -1.86 -7.07
CA SER A 13 37.55 -2.70 -6.88
C SER A 13 36.64 -2.53 -8.10
N LEU A 14 36.74 -3.45 -9.05
CA LEU A 14 35.77 -3.57 -10.13
C LEU A 14 34.41 -3.91 -9.52
N PRO A 15 33.33 -3.14 -9.79
CA PRO A 15 32.01 -3.55 -9.36
C PRO A 15 31.58 -4.74 -10.23
N ALA A 16 31.14 -5.81 -9.56
CA ALA A 16 30.47 -6.94 -10.20
C ALA A 16 29.10 -6.47 -10.72
N PHE A 17 29.06 -5.87 -11.92
CA PHE A 17 27.83 -5.53 -12.60
C PHE A 17 27.55 -6.53 -13.73
N SER A 18 26.75 -7.55 -13.44
CA SER A 18 25.74 -7.99 -14.40
C SER A 18 24.40 -7.43 -13.93
N GLN A 19 24.20 -6.12 -14.09
CA GLN A 19 22.95 -5.45 -13.73
C GLN A 19 21.87 -5.81 -14.75
N VAL A 20 20.84 -6.53 -14.30
CA VAL A 20 19.52 -6.51 -14.96
C VAL A 20 18.83 -5.26 -14.43
N SER A 21 18.57 -4.31 -15.31
CA SER A 21 18.04 -2.97 -15.02
C SER A 21 16.84 -2.71 -15.93
N VAL A 22 15.91 -1.85 -15.50
CA VAL A 22 14.81 -1.33 -16.35
C VAL A 22 15.31 -0.83 -17.72
N LEU A 23 16.56 -0.34 -17.79
CA LEU A 23 17.21 0.08 -19.03
C LEU A 23 17.33 -1.05 -20.08
N LYS A 24 17.57 -2.30 -19.62
CA LYS A 24 17.70 -3.46 -20.52
C LYS A 24 16.35 -3.82 -21.12
N THR A 25 15.29 -3.90 -20.30
CA THR A 25 13.94 -4.15 -20.80
C THR A 25 13.48 -3.02 -21.71
N GLU A 26 13.81 -1.77 -21.36
CA GLU A 26 13.45 -0.61 -22.16
C GLU A 26 14.08 -0.63 -23.56
N GLN A 27 15.35 -1.05 -23.67
CA GLN A 27 15.96 -1.24 -24.98
C GLN A 27 15.18 -2.27 -25.83
N LEU A 28 14.79 -3.40 -25.24
CA LEU A 28 14.01 -4.42 -25.94
C LEU A 28 12.63 -3.89 -26.36
N ARG A 29 11.96 -3.13 -25.50
CA ARG A 29 10.66 -2.50 -25.79
C ARG A 29 10.77 -1.51 -26.95
N LEU A 30 11.83 -0.68 -26.97
CA LEU A 30 12.09 0.26 -28.07
C LEU A 30 12.37 -0.47 -29.39
N GLU A 31 13.11 -1.58 -29.36
CA GLU A 31 13.33 -2.42 -30.54
C GLU A 31 12.02 -3.05 -31.04
N GLN A 32 11.16 -3.54 -30.14
CA GLN A 32 9.85 -4.07 -30.48
C GLN A 32 8.96 -2.99 -31.09
N GLY A 33 8.94 -1.79 -30.51
CA GLY A 33 8.20 -0.63 -31.04
C GLY A 33 8.64 -0.24 -32.44
N LYS A 34 9.96 -0.20 -32.70
CA LYS A 34 10.51 0.02 -34.05
C LYS A 34 10.03 -1.03 -35.05
N ARG A 35 9.97 -2.30 -34.64
CA ARG A 35 9.44 -3.39 -35.49
C ARG A 35 7.94 -3.22 -35.76
N LEU A 36 7.16 -2.87 -34.73
CA LEU A 36 5.72 -2.63 -34.88
C LEU A 36 5.41 -1.43 -35.78
N ALA A 37 6.24 -0.40 -35.74
CA ALA A 37 6.13 0.78 -36.60
C ALA A 37 6.61 0.54 -38.04
N ALA A 38 7.39 -0.50 -38.31
CA ALA A 38 8.01 -0.72 -39.61
C ALA A 38 6.95 -0.87 -40.72
N GLY A 39 7.09 -0.09 -41.79
CA GLY A 39 6.15 -0.09 -42.92
C GLY A 39 4.80 0.58 -42.66
N LYS A 40 4.60 1.21 -41.50
CA LYS A 40 3.39 1.97 -41.17
C LYS A 40 3.62 3.47 -41.29
N GLU A 41 2.56 4.21 -41.62
CA GLU A 41 2.61 5.67 -41.69
C GLU A 41 2.69 6.29 -40.28
N MET A 42 3.73 7.10 -40.05
CA MET A 42 3.82 7.97 -38.87
C MET A 42 3.10 9.28 -39.13
N ARG A 43 1.93 9.47 -38.52
CA ARG A 43 1.09 10.64 -38.73
C ARG A 43 0.75 11.36 -37.43
N LEU A 44 0.22 12.57 -37.56
CA LEU A 44 -0.32 13.34 -36.45
C LEU A 44 -1.78 12.94 -36.22
N TRP A 45 -2.11 12.56 -35.00
CA TRP A 45 -3.47 12.32 -34.51
C TRP A 45 -3.90 13.50 -33.65
N ARG A 46 -5.03 14.12 -33.97
CA ARG A 46 -5.55 15.30 -33.28
C ARG A 46 -6.75 14.94 -32.43
N PHE A 47 -6.82 15.56 -31.25
CA PHE A 47 -7.90 15.42 -30.30
C PHE A 47 -8.61 16.76 -30.13
N THR A 48 -9.93 16.76 -29.97
CA THR A 48 -10.73 17.99 -29.74
C THR A 48 -10.50 18.60 -28.35
N GLY A 49 -9.79 17.88 -27.48
CA GLY A 49 -9.59 18.20 -26.07
C GLY A 49 -9.95 17.01 -25.19
N PHE A 50 -9.36 16.96 -24.00
CA PHE A 50 -9.67 15.95 -22.99
C PHE A 50 -10.45 16.57 -21.82
N PRO A 51 -11.38 15.81 -21.21
CA PRO A 51 -12.06 16.26 -20.00
C PRO A 51 -11.12 16.31 -18.80
N GLU A 52 -11.55 16.96 -17.72
CA GLU A 52 -10.90 16.81 -16.41
C GLU A 52 -10.81 15.31 -16.03
N PRO A 53 -9.71 14.86 -15.39
CA PRO A 53 -8.57 15.63 -14.91
C PRO A 53 -7.40 15.73 -15.91
N MET A 54 -7.66 15.54 -17.21
CA MET A 54 -6.64 15.44 -18.27
C MET A 54 -6.62 16.65 -19.21
N LYS A 55 -7.21 17.79 -18.81
CA LYS A 55 -7.39 18.97 -19.67
C LYS A 55 -6.07 19.57 -20.19
N ASP A 56 -5.00 19.44 -19.43
CA ASP A 56 -3.63 19.85 -19.75
C ASP A 56 -2.87 18.82 -20.61
N TRP A 57 -3.47 17.66 -20.89
CA TRP A 57 -2.82 16.61 -21.69
C TRP A 57 -2.70 17.03 -23.17
N PRO A 58 -1.57 16.77 -23.84
CA PRO A 58 -1.36 17.23 -25.21
C PRO A 58 -2.36 16.67 -26.22
N THR A 59 -2.99 17.57 -26.99
CA THR A 59 -4.07 17.27 -27.94
C THR A 59 -3.59 16.87 -29.34
N GLU A 60 -2.27 16.77 -29.54
CA GLU A 60 -1.68 16.28 -30.77
C GLU A 60 -0.63 15.22 -30.43
N VAL A 61 -0.76 14.05 -31.04
CA VAL A 61 0.15 12.92 -30.82
C VAL A 61 0.62 12.38 -32.16
N LYS A 62 1.93 12.26 -32.36
CA LYS A 62 2.50 11.63 -33.54
C LYS A 62 2.68 10.13 -33.31
N GLY A 63 2.18 9.31 -34.23
CA GLY A 63 2.31 7.86 -34.13
C GLY A 63 1.72 7.08 -35.30
N ALA A 64 2.07 5.80 -35.37
CA ALA A 64 1.58 4.84 -36.34
C ALA A 64 0.41 4.03 -35.76
N PHE A 65 -0.67 3.90 -36.53
CA PHE A 65 -1.86 3.12 -36.16
C PHE A 65 -1.53 1.63 -35.96
N LEU A 66 -1.96 1.07 -34.83
CA LEU A 66 -1.97 -0.37 -34.61
C LEU A 66 -3.37 -0.95 -34.65
N GLU A 67 -4.28 -0.38 -33.87
CA GLU A 67 -5.61 -0.94 -33.63
C GLU A 67 -6.54 0.14 -33.05
N LEU A 68 -7.82 0.04 -33.36
CA LEU A 68 -8.89 0.66 -32.59
C LEU A 68 -9.55 -0.44 -31.75
N ARG A 69 -9.25 -0.47 -30.46
CA ARG A 69 -9.67 -1.55 -29.55
C ARG A 69 -10.99 -1.20 -28.86
N CYS A 70 -11.81 -2.21 -28.62
CA CYS A 70 -13.13 -2.08 -27.98
C CYS A 70 -14.12 -1.24 -28.82
N GLU A 71 -15.21 -0.80 -28.23
CA GLU A 71 -16.25 0.00 -28.87
C GLU A 71 -16.89 0.96 -27.86
N ASP A 72 -17.46 2.06 -28.35
CA ASP A 72 -18.14 3.04 -27.52
C ASP A 72 -19.54 2.55 -27.15
N ASN A 73 -19.77 2.29 -25.86
CA ASN A 73 -21.05 1.90 -25.27
C ASN A 73 -21.22 2.62 -23.92
N PRO A 74 -22.37 2.51 -23.23
CA PRO A 74 -22.54 3.07 -21.89
C PRO A 74 -21.49 2.61 -20.85
N PHE A 75 -20.98 1.38 -20.96
CA PHE A 75 -19.99 0.81 -20.03
C PHE A 75 -18.59 0.55 -20.64
N SER A 76 -18.38 0.90 -21.91
CA SER A 76 -17.09 0.71 -22.60
C SER A 76 -16.74 1.90 -23.48
N GLU A 77 -15.44 2.07 -23.74
CA GLU A 77 -14.94 3.14 -24.60
C GLU A 77 -13.90 2.59 -25.57
N ALA A 78 -14.00 3.02 -26.83
CA ALA A 78 -13.04 2.66 -27.86
C ALA A 78 -11.70 3.37 -27.62
N ALA A 79 -10.59 2.65 -27.80
CA ALA A 79 -9.25 3.16 -27.59
C ALA A 79 -8.42 3.09 -28.87
N LEU A 80 -7.89 4.23 -29.31
CA LEU A 80 -6.89 4.29 -30.37
C LEU A 80 -5.55 3.84 -29.79
N ILE A 81 -4.97 2.77 -30.35
CA ILE A 81 -3.65 2.26 -29.99
C ILE A 81 -2.66 2.61 -31.11
N VAL A 82 -1.58 3.30 -30.74
CA VAL A 82 -0.52 3.73 -31.65
C VAL A 82 0.86 3.35 -31.14
N VAL A 83 1.81 3.15 -32.04
CA VAL A 83 3.24 3.28 -31.73
C VAL A 83 3.60 4.74 -31.95
N ARG A 84 3.96 5.45 -30.88
CA ARG A 84 4.39 6.84 -30.97
C ARG A 84 5.73 6.98 -31.68
N ASP A 85 6.09 8.20 -32.02
CA ASP A 85 7.37 8.57 -32.61
C ASP A 85 8.59 8.37 -31.68
N ASP A 86 8.35 8.13 -30.38
CA ASP A 86 9.34 7.62 -29.43
C ASP A 86 9.42 6.07 -29.40
N PHE A 87 8.70 5.40 -30.29
CA PHE A 87 8.57 3.94 -30.41
C PHE A 87 7.89 3.24 -29.23
N ARG A 88 7.16 3.95 -28.37
CA ARG A 88 6.37 3.31 -27.32
C ARG A 88 4.93 3.11 -27.77
N LEU A 89 4.33 2.00 -27.36
CA LEU A 89 2.89 1.81 -27.53
C LEU A 89 2.15 2.74 -26.56
N ARG A 90 1.11 3.41 -27.05
CA ARG A 90 0.21 4.26 -26.26
C ARG A 90 -1.23 4.10 -26.70
N ALA A 91 -2.15 4.12 -25.74
CA ALA A 91 -3.59 4.11 -25.96
C ALA A 91 -4.22 5.45 -25.58
N TYR A 92 -5.19 5.90 -26.38
CA TYR A 92 -5.92 7.17 -26.20
C TYR A 92 -7.43 6.99 -26.40
N PRO A 93 -8.27 7.82 -25.76
CA PRO A 93 -9.72 7.75 -25.91
C PRO A 93 -10.13 8.14 -27.32
N ALA A 94 -10.68 7.19 -28.08
CA ALA A 94 -11.00 7.42 -29.49
C ALA A 94 -12.19 8.39 -29.66
N LYS A 95 -13.06 8.53 -28.66
CA LYS A 95 -14.15 9.52 -28.67
C LYS A 95 -13.66 10.97 -28.60
N CYS A 96 -12.42 11.19 -28.16
CA CYS A 96 -11.80 12.51 -28.09
C CYS A 96 -11.07 12.90 -29.38
N LEU A 97 -10.97 12.01 -30.37
CA LEU A 97 -10.34 12.30 -31.65
C LEU A 97 -11.12 13.40 -32.40
N SER A 98 -10.39 14.16 -33.22
CA SER A 98 -11.03 15.00 -34.23
C SER A 98 -11.93 14.14 -35.13
N PRO A 99 -13.04 14.70 -35.67
CA PRO A 99 -13.92 13.93 -36.55
C PRO A 99 -13.20 13.26 -37.73
N GLU A 100 -12.19 13.94 -38.29
CA GLU A 100 -11.38 13.43 -39.39
C GLU A 100 -10.49 12.24 -38.96
N ASP A 101 -9.78 12.37 -37.84
CA ASP A 101 -8.91 11.30 -37.35
C ASP A 101 -9.72 10.13 -36.78
N ARG A 102 -10.91 10.37 -36.23
CA ARG A 102 -11.84 9.30 -35.82
C ARG A 102 -12.28 8.47 -37.01
N ALA A 103 -12.77 9.13 -38.08
CA ALA A 103 -13.22 8.44 -39.28
C ALA A 103 -12.08 7.63 -39.94
N LEU A 104 -10.85 8.16 -39.90
CA LEU A 104 -9.69 7.42 -40.38
C LEU A 104 -9.35 6.21 -39.49
N ALA A 105 -9.35 6.36 -38.16
CA ALA A 105 -9.07 5.26 -37.24
C ALA A 105 -10.06 4.10 -37.46
N GLU A 106 -11.35 4.40 -37.63
CA GLU A 106 -12.39 3.41 -37.92
C GLU A 106 -12.17 2.73 -39.29
N LYS A 107 -11.78 3.50 -40.32
CA LYS A 107 -11.43 2.94 -41.63
C LYS A 107 -10.25 1.97 -41.52
N LEU A 108 -9.17 2.38 -40.86
CA LEU A 108 -7.97 1.55 -40.69
C LEU A 108 -8.24 0.30 -39.85
N GLU A 109 -9.10 0.42 -38.83
CA GLU A 109 -9.56 -0.72 -38.04
C GLU A 109 -10.35 -1.72 -38.87
N ALA A 110 -11.29 -1.24 -39.70
CA ALA A 110 -12.07 -2.10 -40.59
C ALA A 110 -11.17 -2.83 -41.60
N GLU A 111 -10.17 -2.14 -42.17
CA GLU A 111 -9.18 -2.75 -43.07
C GLU A 111 -8.30 -3.79 -42.34
N ARG A 112 -7.91 -3.53 -41.09
CA ARG A 112 -7.15 -4.48 -40.26
C ARG A 112 -8.00 -5.71 -39.92
N ALA A 113 -9.23 -5.51 -39.44
CA ALA A 113 -10.15 -6.58 -39.05
C ALA A 113 -10.52 -7.47 -40.24
N ALA A 114 -10.67 -6.91 -41.45
CA ALA A 114 -10.93 -7.70 -42.66
C ALA A 114 -9.76 -8.63 -43.05
N ARG A 115 -8.52 -8.31 -42.66
CA ARG A 115 -7.33 -9.15 -42.88
C ARG A 115 -7.15 -10.21 -41.79
N PHE A 116 -7.83 -10.04 -40.67
CA PHE A 116 -7.72 -10.87 -39.49
C PHE A 116 -9.12 -11.30 -39.04
N ILE A 117 -9.65 -12.34 -39.69
CA ILE A 117 -10.85 -13.02 -39.24
C ILE A 117 -10.35 -14.17 -38.36
N PRO A 118 -10.52 -14.11 -37.01
CA PRO A 118 -10.21 -15.25 -36.17
C PRO A 118 -10.99 -16.46 -36.71
N ASP A 119 -10.30 -17.56 -36.99
CA ASP A 119 -10.99 -18.84 -37.21
C ASP A 119 -11.56 -19.25 -35.84
N PRO A 120 -12.89 -19.23 -35.65
CA PRO A 120 -13.48 -19.62 -34.36
C PRO A 120 -13.21 -21.10 -34.04
N GLY A 121 -12.71 -21.89 -34.99
CA GLY A 121 -12.67 -23.34 -34.88
C GLY A 121 -14.06 -23.93 -35.07
N PRO A 122 -14.19 -25.27 -34.96
CA PRO A 122 -15.50 -25.92 -35.05
C PRO A 122 -16.39 -25.48 -33.89
N ALA A 123 -17.66 -25.22 -34.18
CA ALA A 123 -18.65 -24.92 -33.14
C ALA A 123 -18.65 -26.04 -32.07
N TYR A 124 -18.52 -25.64 -30.81
CA TYR A 124 -18.54 -26.59 -29.71
C TYR A 124 -19.92 -27.24 -29.59
N GLN A 125 -19.98 -28.44 -29.04
CA GLN A 125 -21.26 -29.12 -28.80
C GLN A 125 -21.95 -28.49 -27.58
N ALA A 126 -23.27 -28.30 -27.63
CA ALA A 126 -24.00 -27.79 -26.48
C ALA A 126 -23.94 -28.77 -25.30
N ASP A 127 -23.78 -28.26 -24.09
CA ASP A 127 -23.94 -29.03 -22.85
C ASP A 127 -25.28 -28.68 -22.17
N HIS A 128 -26.21 -29.62 -22.21
CA HIS A 128 -27.55 -29.52 -21.62
C HIS A 128 -27.71 -30.34 -20.32
N SER A 129 -26.60 -30.65 -19.64
CA SER A 129 -26.60 -31.47 -18.41
C SER A 129 -27.43 -30.86 -17.28
N ILE A 130 -27.40 -29.53 -17.12
CA ILE A 130 -28.14 -28.83 -16.05
C ILE A 130 -29.60 -28.59 -16.44
N TYR A 131 -29.83 -27.96 -17.60
CA TYR A 131 -31.16 -27.69 -18.15
C TYR A 131 -31.32 -28.40 -19.49
N GLU A 132 -32.25 -29.35 -19.54
CA GLU A 132 -32.48 -30.18 -20.73
C GLU A 132 -33.61 -29.56 -21.56
N PRO A 133 -33.36 -29.22 -22.84
CA PRO A 133 -34.29 -28.51 -23.70
C PRO A 133 -35.73 -29.03 -23.68
N LYS A 134 -35.94 -30.35 -23.75
CA LYS A 134 -37.29 -30.92 -23.82
C LYS A 134 -37.98 -30.95 -22.47
N ARG A 135 -37.28 -31.37 -21.41
CA ARG A 135 -37.82 -31.45 -20.05
C ARG A 135 -38.16 -30.07 -19.51
N ASP A 136 -37.33 -29.07 -19.78
CA ASP A 136 -37.40 -27.76 -19.14
C ASP A 136 -38.03 -26.67 -20.04
N GLU A 137 -38.58 -27.05 -21.20
CA GLU A 137 -39.10 -26.12 -22.23
C GLU A 137 -40.17 -25.14 -21.71
N THR A 138 -40.93 -25.51 -20.68
CA THR A 138 -41.99 -24.65 -20.11
C THR A 138 -41.43 -23.62 -19.14
N LYS A 139 -40.22 -23.83 -18.61
CA LYS A 139 -39.60 -23.01 -17.56
C LYS A 139 -38.40 -22.20 -18.05
N VAL A 140 -37.67 -22.71 -19.04
CA VAL A 140 -36.39 -22.15 -19.50
C VAL A 140 -36.41 -21.97 -21.02
N SER A 141 -35.83 -20.87 -21.47
CA SER A 141 -35.45 -20.64 -22.86
C SER A 141 -33.94 -20.77 -22.97
N PHE A 142 -33.44 -21.26 -24.10
CA PHE A 142 -32.01 -21.20 -24.40
C PHE A 142 -31.76 -20.70 -25.83
N THR A 143 -30.59 -20.13 -26.02
CA THR A 143 -30.07 -19.69 -27.32
C THR A 143 -28.58 -19.96 -27.38
N GLU A 144 -28.00 -20.01 -28.57
CA GLU A 144 -26.61 -20.42 -28.74
C GLU A 144 -25.83 -19.46 -29.64
N SER A 145 -24.55 -19.32 -29.33
CA SER A 145 -23.51 -18.78 -30.22
C SER A 145 -22.49 -19.90 -30.53
N PRO A 146 -21.44 -19.67 -31.34
CA PRO A 146 -20.40 -20.67 -31.60
C PRO A 146 -19.81 -21.34 -30.35
N HIS A 147 -19.52 -20.55 -29.30
CA HIS A 147 -18.82 -21.04 -28.10
C HIS A 147 -19.66 -21.05 -26.82
N PHE A 148 -20.87 -20.49 -26.85
CA PHE A 148 -21.69 -20.31 -25.64
C PHE A 148 -23.13 -20.78 -25.82
N THR A 149 -23.72 -21.26 -24.72
CA THR A 149 -25.16 -21.54 -24.60
C THR A 149 -25.75 -20.67 -23.50
N PHE A 150 -26.71 -19.81 -23.84
CA PHE A 150 -27.34 -18.87 -22.90
C PHE A 150 -28.68 -19.44 -22.43
N TYR A 151 -28.87 -19.54 -21.12
CA TYR A 151 -30.10 -19.99 -20.49
C TYR A 151 -30.79 -18.84 -19.77
N VAL A 152 -32.10 -18.72 -19.99
CA VAL A 152 -32.94 -17.65 -19.42
C VAL A 152 -34.22 -18.28 -18.87
N GLY A 153 -34.58 -17.96 -17.64
CA GLY A 153 -35.85 -18.38 -17.07
C GLY A 153 -37.02 -17.64 -17.71
N LYS A 154 -38.18 -18.28 -17.76
CA LYS A 154 -39.42 -17.70 -18.32
C LYS A 154 -40.27 -16.95 -17.28
N ASP A 155 -39.85 -16.93 -16.01
CA ASP A 155 -40.60 -16.25 -14.94
C ASP A 155 -40.37 -14.74 -14.97
N ARG A 156 -41.43 -14.01 -15.33
CA ARG A 156 -41.43 -12.54 -15.40
C ARG A 156 -41.62 -11.84 -14.05
N LYS A 157 -41.55 -12.55 -12.92
CA LYS A 157 -41.64 -11.93 -11.58
C LYS A 157 -40.28 -11.63 -10.95
N ALA A 158 -39.20 -12.20 -11.47
CA ALA A 158 -37.86 -12.10 -10.90
C ALA A 158 -37.18 -10.74 -11.18
N SER A 159 -36.08 -10.46 -10.47
CA SER A 159 -35.37 -9.16 -10.47
C SER A 159 -34.80 -8.76 -11.84
N GLY A 160 -34.45 -9.74 -12.67
CA GLY A 160 -33.88 -9.56 -14.02
C GLY A 160 -34.90 -9.41 -15.15
N LYS A 161 -36.21 -9.40 -14.84
CA LYS A 161 -37.30 -9.45 -15.85
C LYS A 161 -37.25 -8.34 -16.90
N LEU A 162 -36.87 -7.12 -16.54
CA LEU A 162 -36.94 -5.97 -17.45
C LEU A 162 -35.89 -6.07 -18.56
N ALA A 163 -34.75 -6.70 -18.29
CA ALA A 163 -33.70 -6.86 -19.29
C ALA A 163 -34.12 -7.87 -20.37
N ILE A 164 -34.83 -8.94 -19.99
CA ILE A 164 -35.29 -9.98 -20.92
C ILE A 164 -36.54 -9.58 -21.71
N GLU A 165 -37.13 -8.42 -21.41
CA GLU A 165 -38.20 -7.81 -22.22
C GLU A 165 -37.65 -7.10 -23.46
N ASP A 166 -36.37 -6.70 -23.46
CA ASP A 166 -35.69 -6.19 -24.66
C ASP A 166 -35.28 -7.37 -25.56
N PRO A 167 -35.88 -7.51 -26.76
CA PRO A 167 -35.55 -8.61 -27.67
C PRO A 167 -34.10 -8.55 -28.17
N ALA A 168 -33.43 -7.40 -28.07
CA ALA A 168 -32.02 -7.26 -28.43
C ALA A 168 -31.06 -7.74 -27.33
N PHE A 169 -31.53 -7.92 -26.08
CA PHE A 169 -30.67 -8.20 -24.94
C PHE A 169 -29.78 -9.44 -25.14
N ILE A 170 -30.39 -10.60 -25.42
CA ILE A 170 -29.65 -11.85 -25.62
C ILE A 170 -28.77 -11.81 -26.88
N PRO A 171 -29.24 -11.37 -28.05
CA PRO A 171 -28.37 -11.17 -29.22
C PRO A 171 -27.17 -10.25 -28.96
N ASP A 172 -27.37 -9.17 -28.18
CA ASP A 172 -26.28 -8.28 -27.78
C ASP A 172 -25.26 -9.00 -26.89
N GLN A 173 -25.70 -9.83 -25.94
CA GLN A 173 -24.80 -10.63 -25.11
C GLN A 173 -24.03 -11.66 -25.94
N GLN A 174 -24.70 -12.38 -26.84
CA GLN A 174 -24.05 -13.35 -27.73
C GLN A 174 -22.92 -12.70 -28.53
N ARG A 175 -23.19 -11.53 -29.14
CA ARG A 175 -22.17 -10.77 -29.87
C ARG A 175 -21.00 -10.38 -28.96
N TRP A 176 -21.30 -9.88 -27.76
CA TRP A 176 -20.26 -9.40 -26.83
C TRP A 176 -19.37 -10.54 -26.32
N PHE A 177 -19.95 -11.66 -25.89
CA PHE A 177 -19.21 -12.85 -25.45
C PHE A 177 -18.30 -13.40 -26.56
N GLU A 178 -18.78 -13.49 -27.80
CA GLU A 178 -17.95 -13.92 -28.93
C GLU A 178 -16.84 -12.91 -29.26
N LYS A 179 -17.08 -11.61 -29.09
CA LYS A 179 -16.03 -10.58 -29.22
C LYS A 179 -14.93 -10.77 -28.17
N VAL A 180 -15.30 -11.08 -26.93
CA VAL A 180 -14.35 -11.38 -25.85
C VAL A 180 -13.59 -12.68 -26.14
N TRP A 181 -14.29 -13.75 -26.55
CA TRP A 181 -13.67 -15.02 -26.92
C TRP A 181 -12.57 -14.83 -27.98
N ASN A 182 -12.91 -14.11 -29.05
CA ASN A 182 -11.98 -13.81 -30.13
C ASN A 182 -10.78 -12.98 -29.64
N HIS A 183 -11.01 -11.96 -28.81
CA HIS A 183 -9.91 -11.17 -28.26
C HIS A 183 -8.95 -12.02 -27.43
N LEU A 184 -9.45 -12.85 -26.52
CA LEU A 184 -8.61 -13.70 -25.68
C LEU A 184 -7.86 -14.75 -26.50
N THR A 185 -8.48 -15.28 -27.55
CA THR A 185 -7.83 -16.18 -28.51
C THR A 185 -6.62 -15.51 -29.16
N VAL A 186 -6.79 -14.27 -29.65
CA VAL A 186 -5.70 -13.48 -30.26
C VAL A 186 -4.61 -13.11 -29.25
N ALA A 187 -5.01 -12.85 -28.01
CA ALA A 187 -4.09 -12.57 -26.91
C ALA A 187 -3.27 -13.82 -26.49
N GLY A 188 -3.58 -15.00 -27.03
CA GLY A 188 -2.89 -16.25 -26.74
C GLY A 188 -3.31 -16.90 -25.42
N ALA A 189 -4.55 -16.66 -24.98
CA ALA A 189 -5.12 -17.32 -23.81
C ALA A 189 -5.34 -18.82 -24.08
N PRO A 190 -5.21 -19.70 -23.05
CA PRO A 190 -5.52 -21.12 -23.15
C PRO A 190 -7.05 -21.30 -23.16
N MET A 191 -7.66 -21.12 -24.33
CA MET A 191 -9.11 -21.11 -24.46
C MET A 191 -9.76 -22.38 -23.91
N PRO A 192 -10.93 -22.27 -23.22
CA PRO A 192 -11.59 -23.41 -22.58
C PRO A 192 -11.75 -24.61 -23.51
N MET A 193 -11.34 -25.78 -23.03
CA MET A 193 -11.45 -27.07 -23.72
C MET A 193 -10.80 -27.12 -25.12
N ALA A 194 -9.95 -26.17 -25.51
CA ALA A 194 -9.37 -26.12 -26.85
C ALA A 194 -8.49 -27.33 -27.20
N THR A 195 -8.03 -28.08 -26.20
CA THR A 195 -7.24 -29.32 -26.35
C THR A 195 -8.06 -30.59 -26.13
N GLU A 196 -9.33 -30.48 -25.76
CA GLU A 196 -10.19 -31.64 -25.50
C GLU A 196 -10.72 -32.23 -26.82
N PRO A 197 -10.92 -33.56 -26.91
CA PRO A 197 -11.39 -34.20 -28.13
C PRO A 197 -12.85 -33.88 -28.48
N ASP A 198 -13.67 -33.52 -27.48
CA ASP A 198 -15.09 -33.17 -27.64
C ASP A 198 -15.41 -31.91 -26.81
N PRO A 199 -15.00 -30.72 -27.29
CA PRO A 199 -15.19 -29.49 -26.55
C PRO A 199 -16.67 -29.08 -26.48
N LYS A 200 -17.08 -28.58 -25.31
CA LYS A 200 -18.47 -28.17 -25.03
C LYS A 200 -18.61 -26.67 -24.94
N LYS A 201 -19.74 -26.13 -25.40
CA LYS A 201 -20.07 -24.70 -25.25
C LYS A 201 -20.07 -24.34 -23.77
N ILE A 202 -19.56 -23.15 -23.45
CA ILE A 202 -19.61 -22.63 -22.09
C ILE A 202 -21.04 -22.17 -21.80
N ASN A 203 -21.62 -22.71 -20.73
CA ASN A 203 -22.98 -22.35 -20.34
C ASN A 203 -22.99 -20.99 -19.64
N VAL A 204 -23.88 -20.11 -20.09
CA VAL A 204 -24.14 -18.79 -19.52
C VAL A 204 -25.55 -18.78 -18.92
N TYR A 205 -25.65 -18.73 -17.59
CA TYR A 205 -26.92 -18.72 -16.87
C TYR A 205 -27.29 -17.29 -16.48
N ILE A 206 -28.41 -16.79 -17.01
CA ILE A 206 -28.91 -15.45 -16.69
C ILE A 206 -29.70 -15.53 -15.38
N THR A 207 -29.07 -15.22 -14.26
CA THR A 207 -29.68 -15.30 -12.92
C THR A 207 -30.77 -14.23 -12.75
N GLY A 208 -31.63 -14.37 -11.74
CA GLY A 208 -32.74 -13.42 -11.52
C GLY A 208 -33.80 -13.43 -12.63
N THR A 209 -33.84 -14.45 -13.49
CA THR A 209 -34.85 -14.61 -14.57
C THR A 209 -35.81 -15.78 -14.32
N GLY A 210 -35.72 -16.45 -13.17
CA GLY A 210 -36.55 -17.62 -12.84
C GLY A 210 -35.90 -18.98 -13.12
N LEU A 211 -34.57 -19.03 -13.26
CA LEU A 211 -33.82 -20.28 -13.35
C LEU A 211 -33.79 -21.00 -11.99
N GLU A 212 -34.45 -22.16 -11.88
CA GLU A 212 -34.62 -22.87 -10.59
C GLU A 212 -33.30 -23.29 -9.90
N LYS A 213 -32.30 -23.73 -10.66
CA LYS A 213 -30.99 -24.17 -10.16
C LYS A 213 -29.98 -23.02 -10.01
N HIS A 214 -30.23 -21.89 -10.67
CA HIS A 214 -29.42 -20.68 -10.60
C HIS A 214 -30.32 -19.44 -10.37
N PRO A 215 -31.05 -19.40 -9.24
CA PRO A 215 -32.10 -18.40 -9.04
C PRO A 215 -31.55 -16.99 -8.85
N ASP A 216 -30.35 -16.86 -8.27
CA ASP A 216 -29.73 -15.60 -7.88
C ASP A 216 -28.20 -15.65 -8.08
N GLY A 217 -27.56 -14.49 -7.97
CA GLY A 217 -26.11 -14.31 -8.09
C GLY A 217 -25.77 -13.17 -9.05
N PHE A 218 -24.88 -12.26 -8.66
CA PHE A 218 -24.56 -11.08 -9.47
C PHE A 218 -23.68 -11.42 -10.69
N ALA A 219 -22.52 -12.01 -10.46
CA ALA A 219 -21.56 -12.39 -11.49
C ALA A 219 -20.60 -13.44 -10.90
N PHE A 220 -20.48 -14.59 -11.55
CA PHE A 220 -19.55 -15.66 -11.18
C PHE A 220 -19.09 -16.43 -12.41
N GLY A 221 -17.80 -16.70 -12.52
CA GLY A 221 -17.21 -17.52 -13.57
C GLY A 221 -16.46 -18.74 -13.03
N GLY A 222 -16.48 -19.81 -13.81
CA GLY A 222 -15.85 -21.10 -13.50
C GLY A 222 -16.00 -22.07 -14.67
N ASP A 223 -16.48 -23.28 -14.42
CA ASP A 223 -16.89 -24.21 -15.49
C ASP A 223 -18.04 -23.67 -16.37
N SER A 224 -18.78 -22.70 -15.84
CA SER A 224 -19.86 -21.96 -16.46
C SER A 224 -19.80 -20.48 -16.03
N VAL A 225 -20.64 -19.64 -16.62
CA VAL A 225 -20.76 -18.21 -16.28
C VAL A 225 -22.17 -17.94 -15.78
N LEU A 226 -22.31 -17.39 -14.58
CA LEU A 226 -23.59 -16.99 -13.99
C LEU A 226 -23.61 -15.47 -13.89
N MET A 227 -24.59 -14.82 -14.51
CA MET A 227 -24.64 -13.35 -14.51
C MET A 227 -26.07 -12.83 -14.39
N HIS A 228 -26.26 -11.90 -13.45
CA HIS A 228 -27.48 -11.12 -13.34
C HIS A 228 -27.53 -10.10 -14.48
N PRO A 229 -28.71 -9.77 -15.04
CA PRO A 229 -28.79 -8.76 -16.09
C PRO A 229 -28.19 -7.38 -15.75
N ALA A 230 -28.13 -7.04 -14.47
CA ALA A 230 -27.45 -5.82 -13.99
C ALA A 230 -25.92 -5.83 -14.25
N ALA A 231 -25.30 -7.00 -14.38
CA ALA A 231 -23.90 -7.17 -14.75
C ALA A 231 -23.69 -7.27 -16.28
N LEU A 232 -24.76 -7.33 -17.08
CA LEU A 232 -24.75 -7.56 -18.53
C LEU A 232 -25.12 -6.31 -19.35
N GLY A 233 -24.80 -5.13 -18.81
CA GLY A 233 -24.96 -3.88 -19.55
C GLY A 233 -24.18 -3.87 -20.87
N LYS A 234 -24.61 -3.06 -21.85
CA LYS A 234 -23.90 -2.94 -23.15
C LYS A 234 -22.47 -2.46 -22.93
N GLY A 235 -21.49 -3.26 -23.35
CA GLY A 235 -20.07 -2.99 -23.11
C GLY A 235 -19.58 -3.39 -21.73
N SER A 236 -20.27 -4.28 -21.01
CA SER A 236 -19.90 -4.66 -19.65
C SER A 236 -18.49 -5.26 -19.55
N SER A 237 -17.68 -4.70 -18.64
CA SER A 237 -16.38 -5.23 -18.23
C SER A 237 -16.48 -6.54 -17.45
N VAL A 238 -17.62 -6.78 -16.80
CA VAL A 238 -17.87 -7.99 -16.00
C VAL A 238 -17.85 -9.24 -16.88
N VAL A 239 -18.29 -9.15 -18.14
CA VAL A 239 -18.28 -10.30 -19.06
C VAL A 239 -16.86 -10.83 -19.29
N VAL A 240 -15.89 -9.94 -19.50
CA VAL A 240 -14.49 -10.32 -19.74
C VAL A 240 -13.87 -10.89 -18.47
N HIS A 241 -14.18 -10.28 -17.32
CA HIS A 241 -13.73 -10.71 -16.01
C HIS A 241 -14.19 -12.14 -15.70
N GLU A 242 -15.50 -12.38 -15.72
CA GLU A 242 -16.07 -13.69 -15.39
C GLU A 242 -15.70 -14.76 -16.42
N PHE A 243 -15.66 -14.42 -17.72
CA PHE A 243 -15.21 -15.38 -18.71
C PHE A 243 -13.73 -15.73 -18.57
N THR A 244 -12.90 -14.80 -18.06
CA THR A 244 -11.50 -15.12 -17.73
C THR A 244 -11.42 -16.16 -16.61
N HIS A 245 -12.35 -16.17 -15.65
CA HIS A 245 -12.41 -17.27 -14.67
C HIS A 245 -12.70 -18.63 -15.32
N SER A 246 -13.47 -18.68 -16.42
CA SER A 246 -13.59 -19.93 -17.21
C SER A 246 -12.28 -20.32 -17.88
N VAL A 247 -11.56 -19.38 -18.49
CA VAL A 247 -10.20 -19.64 -19.03
C VAL A 247 -9.28 -20.21 -17.95
N GLN A 248 -9.29 -19.61 -16.76
CA GLN A 248 -8.49 -20.06 -15.61
C GLN A 248 -8.93 -21.44 -15.12
N PHE A 249 -10.25 -21.67 -14.99
CA PHE A 249 -10.80 -22.95 -14.55
C PHE A 249 -10.34 -24.09 -15.46
N PHE A 250 -10.47 -23.93 -16.78
CA PHE A 250 -10.11 -24.97 -17.75
C PHE A 250 -8.60 -25.10 -17.98
N SER A 251 -7.79 -24.11 -17.58
CA SER A 251 -6.31 -24.26 -17.54
C SER A 251 -5.85 -25.33 -16.53
N LYS A 252 -6.72 -25.64 -15.55
CA LYS A 252 -6.46 -26.49 -14.38
C LYS A 252 -5.34 -25.97 -13.47
N GLY A 253 -4.89 -24.72 -13.66
CA GLY A 253 -3.83 -24.11 -12.85
C GLY A 253 -4.34 -23.74 -11.46
N TYR A 254 -3.46 -23.85 -10.46
CA TYR A 254 -3.66 -23.34 -9.10
C TYR A 254 -4.92 -23.81 -8.33
N ARG A 255 -5.50 -24.95 -8.71
CA ARG A 255 -6.58 -25.58 -7.92
C ARG A 255 -6.07 -26.04 -6.56
N ASP A 256 -6.96 -26.07 -5.57
CA ASP A 256 -6.69 -26.55 -4.21
C ASP A 256 -5.50 -25.89 -3.50
N SER A 257 -5.26 -24.59 -3.75
CA SER A 257 -4.17 -23.83 -3.13
C SER A 257 -4.69 -22.71 -2.22
N PRO A 258 -4.21 -22.60 -0.97
CA PRO A 258 -4.57 -21.50 -0.07
C PRO A 258 -3.86 -20.18 -0.39
N PHE A 259 -2.89 -20.19 -1.32
CA PHE A 259 -1.99 -19.05 -1.60
C PHE A 259 -2.38 -18.22 -2.82
N VAL A 260 -3.45 -18.59 -3.52
CA VAL A 260 -3.70 -18.09 -4.89
C VAL A 260 -4.98 -17.27 -5.05
N GLY A 261 -5.84 -17.17 -4.04
CA GLY A 261 -7.15 -16.48 -4.17
C GLY A 261 -7.06 -15.10 -4.83
N TRP A 262 -6.05 -14.31 -4.45
CA TRP A 262 -5.78 -12.99 -5.03
C TRP A 262 -5.49 -13.03 -6.54
N PHE A 263 -4.82 -14.09 -7.02
CA PHE A 263 -4.33 -14.17 -8.39
C PHE A 263 -5.44 -14.46 -9.39
N TRP A 264 -6.48 -15.20 -8.99
CA TRP A 264 -7.68 -15.42 -9.80
C TRP A 264 -8.30 -14.10 -10.22
N GLU A 265 -8.54 -13.23 -9.24
CA GLU A 265 -9.15 -11.91 -9.42
C GLU A 265 -8.21 -10.92 -10.11
N CYS A 266 -6.94 -10.88 -9.68
CA CYS A 266 -5.89 -10.04 -10.27
C CYS A 266 -5.74 -10.30 -11.77
N HIS A 267 -5.64 -11.56 -12.19
CA HIS A 267 -5.48 -11.93 -13.59
C HIS A 267 -6.76 -11.68 -14.41
N ALA A 268 -7.96 -11.89 -13.84
CA ALA A 268 -9.22 -11.57 -14.51
C ALA A 268 -9.36 -10.07 -14.78
N ASN A 269 -8.95 -9.22 -13.83
CA ASN A 269 -8.86 -7.78 -14.01
C ASN A 269 -7.80 -7.36 -15.03
N TRP A 270 -6.63 -8.01 -15.00
CA TRP A 270 -5.59 -7.78 -16.01
C TRP A 270 -6.10 -8.08 -17.43
N SER A 271 -6.77 -9.22 -17.60
CA SER A 271 -7.38 -9.67 -18.86
C SER A 271 -8.45 -8.68 -19.34
N THR A 272 -9.31 -8.22 -18.42
CA THR A 272 -10.29 -7.16 -18.68
C THR A 272 -9.61 -5.87 -19.14
N HIS A 273 -8.50 -5.47 -18.51
CA HIS A 273 -7.75 -4.27 -18.88
C HIS A 273 -7.04 -4.41 -20.24
N GLN A 274 -6.68 -5.63 -20.68
CA GLN A 274 -6.17 -5.85 -22.03
C GLN A 274 -7.25 -5.62 -23.09
N PHE A 275 -8.49 -6.02 -22.82
CA PHE A 275 -9.62 -5.82 -23.71
C PHE A 275 -10.16 -4.38 -23.67
N MET A 276 -10.22 -3.78 -22.48
CA MET A 276 -10.82 -2.47 -22.21
C MET A 276 -9.79 -1.49 -21.61
N PRO A 277 -8.95 -0.84 -22.43
CA PRO A 277 -7.92 0.08 -21.94
C PRO A 277 -8.46 1.22 -21.06
N ALA A 278 -9.68 1.69 -21.33
CA ALA A 278 -10.34 2.77 -20.60
C ALA A 278 -10.82 2.38 -19.19
N TYR A 279 -10.79 1.09 -18.86
CA TYR A 279 -11.15 0.57 -17.55
C TYR A 279 -9.89 0.01 -16.87
N PRO A 280 -9.18 0.79 -16.05
CA PRO A 280 -8.08 0.31 -15.20
C PRO A 280 -8.63 -0.16 -13.84
N PRO A 281 -9.11 -1.42 -13.72
CA PRO A 281 -9.87 -1.86 -12.56
C PRO A 281 -9.06 -1.72 -11.28
N VAL A 282 -9.63 -0.99 -10.30
CA VAL A 282 -9.09 -0.77 -8.96
C VAL A 282 -7.60 -0.37 -8.91
N LEU A 283 -7.09 0.28 -9.96
CA LEU A 283 -5.69 0.67 -10.04
C LEU A 283 -5.30 1.64 -8.93
N ALA A 284 -6.13 2.66 -8.69
CA ALA A 284 -6.00 3.59 -7.58
C ALA A 284 -5.90 2.90 -6.21
N HIS A 285 -6.70 1.84 -6.00
CA HIS A 285 -6.69 1.06 -4.77
C HIS A 285 -5.35 0.35 -4.54
N TYR A 286 -4.78 -0.23 -5.59
CA TYR A 286 -3.44 -0.82 -5.55
C TYR A 286 -2.37 0.26 -5.35
N ALA A 287 -2.40 1.34 -6.15
CA ALA A 287 -1.42 2.41 -6.08
C ALA A 287 -1.32 3.01 -4.66
N GLY A 288 -2.47 3.22 -4.02
CA GLY A 288 -2.54 3.74 -2.65
C GLY A 288 -1.96 2.82 -1.58
N ARG A 289 -1.73 1.54 -1.88
CA ARG A 289 -1.20 0.53 -0.94
C ARG A 289 -0.03 -0.26 -1.52
N ALA A 290 0.64 0.29 -2.54
CA ALA A 290 1.66 -0.43 -3.29
C ALA A 290 2.86 -0.89 -2.44
N HIS A 291 3.03 -0.34 -1.23
CA HIS A 291 4.05 -0.75 -0.26
C HIS A 291 3.73 -2.09 0.44
N TYR A 292 2.50 -2.61 0.35
CA TYR A 292 2.14 -3.93 0.83
C TYR A 292 2.76 -5.05 -0.03
N GLU A 293 2.72 -6.27 0.50
CA GLU A 293 3.10 -7.45 -0.26
C GLU A 293 2.28 -7.57 -1.56
N LEU A 294 2.93 -7.91 -2.68
CA LEU A 294 2.26 -7.89 -4.00
C LEU A 294 1.05 -8.83 -4.05
N ASN A 295 1.12 -9.97 -3.35
CA ASN A 295 0.05 -10.95 -3.17
C ASN A 295 -0.90 -10.66 -2.00
N SER A 296 -0.91 -9.44 -1.48
CA SER A 296 -1.80 -9.09 -0.37
C SER A 296 -3.26 -9.31 -0.76
N SER A 297 -4.05 -9.91 0.14
CA SER A 297 -5.52 -9.93 -0.01
C SER A 297 -6.13 -8.53 -0.02
N ARG A 298 -5.37 -7.50 0.36
CA ARG A 298 -5.75 -6.10 0.22
C ARG A 298 -5.67 -5.62 -1.22
N HIS A 299 -4.77 -6.19 -2.02
CA HIS A 299 -4.77 -5.90 -3.44
C HIS A 299 -5.88 -6.68 -4.13
N ASN A 300 -5.97 -7.99 -3.85
CA ASN A 300 -6.90 -8.94 -4.48
C ASN A 300 -7.01 -8.69 -6.00
N TYR A 301 -7.99 -7.89 -6.40
CA TYR A 301 -8.28 -7.38 -7.73
C TYR A 301 -7.19 -6.49 -8.38
N GLY A 302 -6.41 -5.72 -7.61
CA GLY A 302 -5.66 -4.57 -8.11
C GLY A 302 -4.18 -4.76 -8.36
N SER A 303 -3.57 -5.87 -7.94
CA SER A 303 -2.11 -6.08 -8.10
C SER A 303 -1.69 -6.36 -9.55
N TRP A 304 -2.58 -6.30 -10.54
CA TRP A 304 -2.29 -6.66 -11.93
C TRP A 304 -1.16 -5.88 -12.64
N PRO A 305 -0.70 -4.68 -12.23
CA PRO A 305 0.36 -3.99 -12.96
C PRO A 305 1.67 -4.79 -13.16
N PHE A 306 2.03 -5.73 -12.27
CA PHE A 306 3.20 -6.58 -12.52
C PHE A 306 2.99 -7.55 -13.70
N LEU A 307 1.76 -7.99 -13.95
CA LEU A 307 1.42 -8.78 -15.14
C LEU A 307 1.58 -7.94 -16.40
N GLN A 308 1.30 -6.63 -16.32
CA GLN A 308 1.55 -5.73 -17.43
C GLN A 308 3.05 -5.56 -17.71
N VAL A 309 3.90 -5.50 -16.68
CA VAL A 309 5.36 -5.51 -16.87
C VAL A 309 5.80 -6.77 -17.61
N LEU A 310 5.31 -7.94 -17.20
CA LEU A 310 5.63 -9.21 -17.86
C LEU A 310 5.11 -9.28 -19.30
N ALA A 311 3.87 -8.85 -19.55
CA ALA A 311 3.25 -8.84 -20.88
C ALA A 311 3.97 -7.91 -21.86
N GLU A 312 4.42 -6.75 -21.38
CA GLU A 312 5.16 -5.78 -22.19
C GLU A 312 6.67 -6.06 -22.27
N ASN A 313 7.17 -7.07 -21.55
CA ASN A 313 8.57 -7.48 -21.65
C ASN A 313 8.74 -8.42 -22.86
N PRO A 314 9.51 -8.03 -23.90
CA PRO A 314 9.65 -8.85 -25.10
C PRO A 314 10.33 -10.21 -24.88
N ALA A 315 11.01 -10.41 -23.74
CA ALA A 315 11.57 -11.71 -23.37
C ALA A 315 10.51 -12.73 -22.93
N PHE A 316 9.32 -12.27 -22.53
CA PHE A 316 8.18 -13.09 -22.15
C PHE A 316 7.07 -13.06 -23.22
N GLY A 317 6.68 -11.85 -23.64
CA GLY A 317 5.62 -11.59 -24.61
C GLY A 317 4.22 -11.45 -24.00
N PRO A 318 3.26 -10.90 -24.76
CA PRO A 318 1.95 -10.49 -24.25
C PRO A 318 1.06 -11.64 -23.75
N ALA A 319 1.28 -12.86 -24.25
CA ALA A 319 0.53 -14.06 -23.83
C ALA A 319 1.04 -14.67 -22.51
N TYR A 320 2.20 -14.24 -22.00
CA TYR A 320 2.84 -14.89 -20.87
C TYR A 320 2.00 -14.91 -19.58
N PRO A 321 1.26 -13.84 -19.21
CA PRO A 321 0.35 -13.90 -18.06
C PRO A 321 -0.66 -15.05 -18.10
N TYR A 322 -1.16 -15.42 -19.30
CA TYR A 322 -2.01 -16.60 -19.47
C TYR A 322 -1.22 -17.92 -19.35
N GLN A 323 0.03 -17.96 -19.85
CA GLN A 323 0.89 -19.15 -19.80
C GLN A 323 1.23 -19.57 -18.37
N ILE A 324 1.29 -18.62 -17.42
CA ILE A 324 1.53 -18.88 -15.99
C ILE A 324 0.57 -19.98 -15.48
N TRP A 325 -0.72 -19.88 -15.83
CA TRP A 325 -1.75 -20.84 -15.42
C TRP A 325 -1.48 -22.26 -15.91
N THR A 326 -1.16 -22.41 -17.20
CA THR A 326 -0.86 -23.72 -17.79
C THR A 326 0.49 -24.28 -17.35
N ALA A 327 1.42 -23.42 -16.92
CA ALA A 327 2.74 -23.81 -16.47
C ALA A 327 2.77 -24.26 -15.01
N CYS A 328 1.70 -24.03 -14.24
CA CYS A 328 1.59 -24.45 -12.84
C CYS A 328 1.93 -25.94 -12.66
N LYS A 329 2.89 -26.24 -11.78
CA LYS A 329 3.13 -27.63 -11.35
C LYS A 329 1.98 -28.16 -10.50
N ARG A 330 1.61 -29.42 -10.72
CA ARG A 330 0.45 -30.07 -10.09
C ARG A 330 0.76 -31.48 -9.64
N ASN A 331 0.05 -31.92 -8.61
CA ASN A 331 0.06 -33.31 -8.15
C ASN A 331 -0.89 -34.19 -9.02
N PRO A 332 -0.92 -35.53 -8.84
CA PRO A 332 -1.79 -36.41 -9.62
C PRO A 332 -3.30 -36.14 -9.51
N ASN A 333 -3.74 -35.44 -8.46
CA ASN A 333 -5.13 -35.02 -8.25
C ASN A 333 -5.39 -33.59 -8.77
N GLU A 334 -4.50 -33.05 -9.61
CA GLU A 334 -4.56 -31.69 -10.18
C GLU A 334 -4.35 -30.54 -9.18
N GLY A 335 -4.13 -30.82 -7.89
CA GLY A 335 -3.84 -29.80 -6.88
C GLY A 335 -2.48 -29.13 -7.11
N ALA A 336 -2.40 -27.81 -6.91
CA ALA A 336 -1.20 -27.02 -7.15
C ALA A 336 -0.03 -27.40 -6.23
N LEU A 337 1.18 -27.42 -6.77
CA LEU A 337 2.43 -27.66 -6.03
C LEU A 337 3.30 -26.40 -5.86
N GLU A 338 2.87 -25.30 -6.45
CA GLU A 338 3.56 -24.02 -6.42
C GLU A 338 2.54 -22.87 -6.54
N ASP A 339 2.95 -21.68 -6.13
CA ASP A 339 2.17 -20.45 -6.35
C ASP A 339 2.59 -19.72 -7.65
N PRO A 340 1.84 -18.69 -8.08
CA PRO A 340 2.14 -17.96 -9.31
C PRO A 340 3.53 -17.31 -9.35
N PHE A 341 4.06 -16.83 -8.23
CA PHE A 341 5.39 -16.24 -8.19
C PHE A 341 6.46 -17.30 -8.40
N GLN A 342 6.34 -18.47 -7.76
CA GLN A 342 7.24 -19.60 -8.00
C GLN A 342 7.18 -20.06 -9.46
N THR A 343 5.99 -20.13 -10.06
CA THR A 343 5.85 -20.43 -11.50
C THR A 343 6.59 -19.39 -12.37
N ILE A 344 6.46 -18.09 -12.08
CA ILE A 344 7.16 -17.04 -12.83
C ILE A 344 8.67 -17.16 -12.67
N MET A 345 9.16 -17.24 -11.42
CA MET A 345 10.58 -17.39 -11.07
C MET A 345 11.21 -18.57 -11.82
N ARG A 346 10.50 -19.72 -11.82
CA ARG A 346 10.94 -20.94 -12.49
C ARG A 346 10.91 -20.80 -14.01
N THR A 347 9.78 -20.42 -14.58
CA THR A 347 9.61 -20.38 -16.05
C THR A 347 10.48 -19.30 -16.71
N GLY A 348 10.77 -18.19 -16.03
CA GLY A 348 11.76 -17.22 -16.51
C GLY A 348 13.19 -17.79 -16.53
N THR A 349 13.52 -18.70 -15.60
CA THR A 349 14.80 -19.43 -15.61
C THR A 349 14.84 -20.44 -16.75
N GLU A 350 13.76 -21.21 -16.94
CA GLU A 350 13.61 -22.17 -18.04
C GLU A 350 13.68 -21.51 -19.43
N LYS A 351 13.13 -20.29 -19.56
CA LYS A 351 13.22 -19.47 -20.79
C LYS A 351 14.58 -18.78 -20.97
N GLY A 352 15.48 -18.87 -19.98
CA GLY A 352 16.79 -18.21 -20.02
C GLY A 352 16.77 -16.69 -19.86
N VAL A 353 15.66 -16.12 -19.36
CA VAL A 353 15.53 -14.68 -19.11
C VAL A 353 16.44 -14.25 -17.96
N TRP A 354 16.54 -15.09 -16.92
CA TRP A 354 17.38 -14.88 -15.75
C TRP A 354 18.02 -16.19 -15.27
N LYS A 355 19.12 -16.07 -14.51
CA LYS A 355 19.85 -17.22 -13.94
C LYS A 355 19.28 -17.69 -12.59
N ASN A 356 18.81 -16.74 -11.78
CA ASN A 356 18.18 -16.98 -10.49
C ASN A 356 16.75 -16.46 -10.55
N GLY A 357 15.79 -17.32 -10.25
CA GLY A 357 14.37 -16.99 -10.33
C GLY A 357 13.94 -15.89 -9.36
N VAL A 358 14.37 -15.96 -8.09
CA VAL A 358 14.00 -14.99 -7.06
C VAL A 358 14.58 -13.62 -7.39
N GLU A 359 15.86 -13.58 -7.78
CA GLU A 359 16.49 -12.32 -8.16
C GLU A 359 15.88 -11.75 -9.44
N GLY A 360 15.68 -12.57 -10.47
CA GLY A 360 15.08 -12.12 -11.72
C GLY A 360 13.65 -11.59 -11.54
N PHE A 361 12.87 -12.23 -10.67
CA PHE A 361 11.55 -11.71 -10.29
C PHE A 361 11.65 -10.40 -9.50
N GLY A 362 12.62 -10.27 -8.60
CA GLY A 362 12.93 -8.99 -7.96
C GLY A 362 13.25 -7.87 -8.96
N ASP A 363 13.90 -8.17 -10.08
CA ASP A 363 14.17 -7.18 -11.13
C ASP A 363 12.89 -6.76 -11.87
N VAL A 364 11.92 -7.67 -12.05
CA VAL A 364 10.58 -7.34 -12.56
C VAL A 364 9.85 -6.37 -11.62
N ILE A 365 9.95 -6.57 -10.31
CA ILE A 365 9.34 -5.66 -9.33
C ILE A 365 10.08 -4.31 -9.29
N GLY A 366 11.40 -4.31 -9.45
CA GLY A 366 12.17 -3.07 -9.62
C GLY A 366 11.74 -2.28 -10.86
N GLU A 367 11.51 -2.97 -11.98
CA GLU A 367 10.95 -2.35 -13.20
C GLU A 367 9.52 -1.85 -12.98
N LEU A 368 8.66 -2.62 -12.30
CA LEU A 368 7.32 -2.19 -11.91
C LEU A 368 7.38 -0.86 -11.15
N ALA A 369 8.21 -0.79 -10.12
CA ALA A 369 8.39 0.42 -9.32
C ALA A 369 8.84 1.61 -10.17
N ALA A 370 9.85 1.42 -11.02
CA ALA A 370 10.35 2.47 -11.89
C ALA A 370 9.26 2.99 -12.85
N ARG A 371 8.48 2.08 -13.46
CA ARG A 371 7.45 2.43 -14.44
C ARG A 371 6.21 3.06 -13.81
N MET A 372 5.87 2.73 -12.56
CA MET A 372 4.76 3.33 -11.81
C MET A 372 4.96 4.82 -11.50
N VAL A 373 6.19 5.36 -11.62
CA VAL A 373 6.45 6.80 -11.40
C VAL A 373 5.61 7.67 -12.33
N ALA A 374 5.55 7.34 -13.62
CA ALA A 374 4.72 8.04 -14.60
C ALA A 374 3.72 7.12 -15.32
N TRP A 375 3.48 5.93 -14.75
CA TRP A 375 2.69 4.86 -15.36
C TRP A 375 3.10 4.57 -16.82
N ASP A 376 4.40 4.36 -17.04
CA ASP A 376 5.00 4.13 -18.36
C ASP A 376 4.64 2.73 -18.92
N PHE A 377 3.36 2.57 -19.24
CA PHE A 377 2.73 1.39 -19.83
C PHE A 377 2.03 1.77 -21.12
N GLN A 378 1.57 0.77 -21.88
CA GLN A 378 0.74 1.00 -23.07
C GLN A 378 -0.45 1.91 -22.78
N ASN A 379 -1.09 1.73 -21.63
CA ASN A 379 -2.31 2.44 -21.26
C ASN A 379 -2.05 3.67 -20.36
N GLN A 380 -0.87 4.31 -20.49
CA GLN A 380 -0.42 5.44 -19.66
C GLN A 380 -1.46 6.56 -19.50
N PHE A 381 -2.17 6.94 -20.56
CA PHE A 381 -3.21 7.97 -20.48
C PHE A 381 -4.28 7.61 -19.45
N TYR A 382 -4.82 6.38 -19.52
CA TYR A 382 -5.87 5.91 -18.64
C TYR A 382 -5.40 5.71 -17.20
N HIS A 383 -4.16 5.22 -17.02
CA HIS A 383 -3.56 5.09 -15.68
C HIS A 383 -3.32 6.45 -15.03
N THR A 384 -2.80 7.42 -15.80
CA THR A 384 -2.56 8.78 -15.32
C THR A 384 -3.88 9.47 -14.97
N LYS A 385 -4.91 9.30 -15.80
CA LYS A 385 -6.25 9.79 -15.52
C LYS A 385 -6.78 9.22 -14.20
N ASP A 386 -6.72 7.90 -14.02
CA ASP A 386 -7.20 7.23 -12.80
C ASP A 386 -6.45 7.72 -11.55
N MET A 387 -5.14 7.94 -11.63
CA MET A 387 -4.37 8.49 -10.51
C MET A 387 -4.71 9.94 -10.19
N ARG A 388 -4.91 10.78 -11.22
CA ARG A 388 -5.32 12.17 -11.00
C ARG A 388 -6.72 12.25 -10.40
N ASP A 389 -7.63 11.38 -10.84
CA ASP A 389 -8.95 11.22 -10.23
C ASP A 389 -8.83 10.76 -8.77
N TYR A 390 -8.02 9.73 -8.48
CA TYR A 390 -7.77 9.25 -7.13
C TYR A 390 -7.28 10.37 -6.19
N VAL A 391 -6.30 11.15 -6.63
CA VAL A 391 -5.79 12.30 -5.86
C VAL A 391 -6.90 13.32 -5.60
N ARG A 392 -7.76 13.58 -6.60
CA ARG A 392 -8.89 14.50 -6.47
C ARG A 392 -9.97 13.98 -5.50
N TYR A 393 -10.33 12.69 -5.58
CA TYR A 393 -11.37 12.06 -4.75
C TYR A 393 -10.95 11.89 -3.28
N ASN A 394 -9.67 11.61 -3.04
CA ASN A 394 -9.12 11.51 -1.67
C ASN A 394 -8.77 12.88 -1.07
N GLU A 395 -9.33 13.95 -1.61
CA GLU A 395 -9.09 15.34 -1.22
C GLU A 395 -7.59 15.68 -1.17
N GLY A 396 -6.74 14.92 -1.87
CA GLY A 396 -5.28 15.07 -1.88
C GLY A 396 -4.54 14.49 -0.68
N ILE A 397 -4.95 13.34 -0.12
CA ILE A 397 -4.05 12.46 0.65
C ILE A 397 -3.52 11.40 -0.34
N PRO A 398 -2.36 11.61 -0.98
CA PRO A 398 -1.81 10.63 -1.91
C PRO A 398 -0.95 9.61 -1.16
N SER A 399 -1.52 8.50 -0.71
CA SER A 399 -0.71 7.40 -0.15
C SER A 399 0.14 6.66 -1.19
N HIS A 400 -0.15 6.87 -2.48
CA HIS A 400 0.64 6.34 -3.61
C HIS A 400 1.99 7.04 -3.82
N ARG A 401 2.31 8.07 -3.01
CA ARG A 401 3.61 8.73 -2.95
C ARG A 401 4.07 8.78 -1.50
N VAL A 402 5.26 8.24 -1.25
CA VAL A 402 5.77 8.06 0.11
C VAL A 402 6.47 9.33 0.57
N ILE A 403 6.03 9.84 1.72
CA ILE A 403 6.71 10.89 2.46
C ILE A 403 7.79 10.25 3.34
N LEU A 404 8.98 10.82 3.32
CA LEU A 404 10.10 10.40 4.16
C LEU A 404 10.26 11.35 5.33
N GLN A 405 10.55 10.81 6.52
CA GLN A 405 10.92 11.57 7.71
C GLN A 405 12.44 11.67 7.86
N PRO A 406 12.98 12.77 8.40
CA PRO A 406 14.39 12.85 8.77
C PRO A 406 14.77 11.75 9.75
N VAL A 407 15.95 11.16 9.57
CA VAL A 407 16.50 10.19 10.51
C VAL A 407 17.09 10.95 11.71
N PRO A 408 16.60 10.74 12.94
CA PRO A 408 16.99 11.56 14.11
C PRO A 408 18.49 11.52 14.44
N ASP A 409 19.14 10.39 14.19
CA ASP A 409 20.52 10.11 14.56
C ASP A 409 21.50 10.13 13.38
N LEU A 410 21.01 10.43 12.18
CA LEU A 410 21.83 10.45 10.97
C LEU A 410 21.48 11.68 10.12
N GLU A 411 22.26 12.74 10.32
CA GLU A 411 22.05 14.03 9.65
C GLU A 411 22.04 13.88 8.12
N GLY A 412 21.06 14.52 7.47
CA GLY A 412 20.89 14.49 6.01
C GLY A 412 20.27 13.22 5.44
N PHE A 413 20.01 12.20 6.28
CA PHE A 413 19.31 10.99 5.87
C PHE A 413 17.81 11.05 6.19
N TRP A 414 17.05 10.35 5.36
CA TRP A 414 15.60 10.26 5.39
C TRP A 414 15.17 8.80 5.37
N ARG A 415 14.03 8.47 5.97
CA ARG A 415 13.46 7.11 6.04
C ARG A 415 11.94 7.18 5.88
N PRO A 416 11.25 6.19 5.28
CA PRO A 416 9.79 6.13 5.36
C PRO A 416 9.33 6.00 6.82
N ILE A 417 8.09 6.43 7.12
CA ILE A 417 7.44 5.98 8.36
C ILE A 417 7.33 4.46 8.33
N PHE A 418 7.34 3.82 9.51
CA PHE A 418 7.39 2.36 9.60
C PHE A 418 6.25 1.68 8.82
N SER A 419 5.03 2.24 8.87
CA SER A 419 3.83 1.86 8.10
C SER A 419 4.05 1.73 6.60
N HIS A 420 4.88 2.61 6.05
CA HIS A 420 5.10 2.72 4.62
C HIS A 420 6.39 2.04 4.16
N ALA A 421 7.19 1.51 5.09
CA ALA A 421 8.31 0.66 4.73
C ALA A 421 7.77 -0.54 3.92
N PRO A 422 8.31 -0.77 2.72
CA PRO A 422 7.76 -1.75 1.79
C PRO A 422 7.92 -3.16 2.33
N ARG A 423 6.95 -4.03 2.03
CA ARG A 423 7.00 -5.47 2.31
C ARG A 423 7.53 -6.25 1.11
N GLN A 424 7.53 -7.58 1.17
CA GLN A 424 7.98 -8.43 0.07
C GLN A 424 7.27 -8.04 -1.25
N PHE A 425 8.05 -7.57 -2.22
CA PHE A 425 7.58 -7.07 -3.52
C PHE A 425 6.74 -5.78 -3.47
N GLY A 426 6.74 -5.09 -2.33
CA GLY A 426 6.14 -3.78 -2.16
C GLY A 426 7.00 -2.66 -2.72
N VAL A 427 6.35 -1.56 -3.08
CA VAL A 427 6.91 -0.41 -3.80
C VAL A 427 6.73 0.88 -3.01
N ASN A 428 7.74 1.74 -3.05
CA ASN A 428 7.73 3.10 -2.55
C ASN A 428 8.14 4.04 -3.68
N LEU A 429 7.37 5.12 -3.86
CA LEU A 429 7.60 6.15 -4.88
C LEU A 429 7.74 7.50 -4.20
N ILE A 430 8.93 8.09 -4.26
CA ILE A 430 9.28 9.32 -3.54
C ILE A 430 9.50 10.42 -4.56
N ASN A 431 8.69 11.48 -4.53
CA ASN A 431 8.92 12.65 -5.37
C ASN A 431 10.02 13.52 -4.77
N LEU A 432 10.87 14.07 -5.64
CA LEU A 432 12.01 14.89 -5.25
C LEU A 432 11.85 16.32 -5.77
N GLU A 433 12.17 17.29 -4.91
CA GLU A 433 12.39 18.68 -5.30
C GLU A 433 13.88 18.85 -5.63
N THR A 434 14.18 19.29 -6.85
CA THR A 434 15.56 19.45 -7.34
C THR A 434 16.03 20.89 -7.15
N THR A 435 17.32 21.07 -6.84
CA THR A 435 17.92 22.39 -6.60
C THR A 435 18.90 22.82 -7.71
N GLY A 436 18.98 22.04 -8.80
CA GLY A 436 19.90 22.22 -9.92
C GLY A 436 21.21 21.42 -9.76
N GLY A 437 21.88 21.12 -10.89
CA GLY A 437 23.06 20.24 -10.91
C GLY A 437 22.72 18.75 -10.98
N GLU A 438 23.74 17.90 -11.00
CA GLU A 438 23.58 16.44 -10.96
C GLU A 438 23.02 16.03 -9.60
N VAL A 439 21.89 15.32 -9.58
CA VAL A 439 21.31 14.79 -8.35
C VAL A 439 22.08 13.53 -7.97
N GLN A 440 22.50 13.43 -6.71
CA GLN A 440 23.15 12.23 -6.17
C GLN A 440 22.33 11.68 -5.01
N VAL A 441 22.21 10.36 -4.96
CA VAL A 441 21.47 9.63 -3.94
C VAL A 441 22.38 8.60 -3.32
N GLU A 442 22.41 8.50 -1.99
CA GLU A 442 23.02 7.36 -1.28
C GLU A 442 21.92 6.55 -0.59
N PHE A 443 21.70 5.33 -1.07
CA PHE A 443 20.69 4.42 -0.53
C PHE A 443 21.33 3.38 0.39
N LYS A 444 20.76 3.21 1.59
CA LYS A 444 21.18 2.25 2.62
C LYS A 444 19.99 1.43 3.06
N GLY A 445 19.92 0.18 2.63
CA GLY A 445 18.95 -0.76 3.16
C GLY A 445 19.25 -1.10 4.61
N ILE A 446 18.22 -1.20 5.45
CA ILE A 446 18.35 -1.66 6.84
C ILE A 446 18.15 -3.16 6.84
N VAL A 447 19.25 -3.89 6.94
CA VAL A 447 19.28 -5.31 6.59
C VAL A 447 18.85 -6.18 7.77
N ASP A 448 17.79 -6.97 7.58
CA ASP A 448 17.57 -8.21 8.33
C ASP A 448 18.01 -9.40 7.45
N GLU A 449 19.13 -10.03 7.83
CA GLU A 449 19.71 -11.17 7.12
C GLU A 449 18.78 -12.40 7.16
N SER A 450 17.99 -12.56 8.23
CA SER A 450 17.03 -13.67 8.37
C SER A 450 15.86 -13.59 7.40
N GLU A 451 15.63 -12.39 6.85
CA GLU A 451 14.60 -12.10 5.85
C GLU A 451 15.18 -12.00 4.43
N GLY A 452 16.49 -12.16 4.26
CA GLY A 452 17.16 -11.99 2.96
C GLY A 452 16.98 -10.59 2.38
N SER A 453 16.92 -9.56 3.24
CA SER A 453 16.57 -8.18 2.89
C SER A 453 17.36 -7.65 1.69
N ASP A 454 16.64 -7.18 0.68
CA ASP A 454 17.24 -6.65 -0.56
C ASP A 454 16.26 -5.71 -1.29
N TRP A 455 16.78 -4.80 -2.12
CA TRP A 455 15.98 -3.75 -2.77
C TRP A 455 16.37 -3.56 -4.23
N ARG A 456 15.47 -3.01 -5.05
CA ARG A 456 15.79 -2.40 -6.35
C ARG A 456 15.45 -0.92 -6.30
N VAL A 457 16.45 -0.08 -6.61
CA VAL A 457 16.37 1.37 -6.47
C VAL A 457 16.73 2.03 -7.79
N THR A 458 15.83 2.89 -8.30
CA THR A 458 15.99 3.56 -9.60
C THR A 458 15.54 5.02 -9.48
N LEU A 459 16.34 5.95 -9.98
CA LEU A 459 15.92 7.33 -10.23
C LEU A 459 15.16 7.39 -11.55
N VAL A 460 14.02 8.05 -11.54
CA VAL A 460 13.13 8.16 -12.72
C VAL A 460 12.78 9.62 -12.93
N ALA A 461 13.17 10.14 -14.08
CA ALA A 461 12.73 11.45 -14.54
C ALA A 461 11.62 11.29 -15.57
N HIS A 462 10.62 12.18 -15.55
CA HIS A 462 9.61 12.23 -16.58
C HIS A 462 9.25 13.66 -16.97
N ASP A 463 8.90 13.85 -18.24
CA ASP A 463 8.38 15.12 -18.74
C ASP A 463 6.84 15.21 -18.58
N LYS A 464 6.25 16.33 -19.02
CA LYS A 464 4.80 16.55 -18.98
C LYS A 464 3.98 15.57 -19.83
N LEU A 465 4.62 14.89 -20.79
CA LEU A 465 4.01 13.85 -21.62
C LEU A 465 4.08 12.46 -20.96
N GLY A 466 4.74 12.34 -19.82
CA GLY A 466 5.01 11.08 -19.14
C GLY A 466 6.11 10.26 -19.81
N ASN A 467 6.97 10.87 -20.64
CA ASN A 467 8.11 10.17 -21.21
C ASN A 467 9.17 9.98 -20.13
N CYS A 468 9.52 8.73 -19.83
CA CYS A 468 10.45 8.41 -18.77
C CYS A 468 11.90 8.31 -19.25
N ARG A 469 12.82 8.67 -18.35
CA ARG A 469 14.23 8.25 -18.36
C ARG A 469 14.58 7.64 -17.02
N TYR A 470 15.40 6.59 -17.07
CA TYR A 470 15.74 5.77 -15.91
C TYR A 470 17.24 5.84 -15.64
N SER A 471 17.64 5.87 -14.36
CA SER A 471 19.02 5.55 -13.98
C SER A 471 19.27 4.04 -14.11
N PRO A 472 20.53 3.57 -14.03
CA PRO A 472 20.79 2.20 -13.64
C PRO A 472 20.12 1.87 -12.30
N THR A 473 19.61 0.65 -12.17
CA THR A 473 19.01 0.14 -10.93
C THR A 473 20.09 -0.40 -10.00
N VAL A 474 20.15 0.07 -8.75
CA VAL A 474 21.08 -0.44 -7.72
C VAL A 474 20.33 -1.19 -6.62
N ARG A 475 21.05 -2.01 -5.85
CA ARG A 475 20.52 -2.67 -4.65
C ARG A 475 20.82 -1.89 -3.37
N GLN A 476 22.03 -1.33 -3.30
CA GLN A 476 22.49 -0.40 -2.27
C GLN A 476 23.53 0.55 -2.87
N GLY A 477 23.85 1.62 -2.14
CA GLY A 477 24.92 2.54 -2.49
C GLY A 477 24.45 3.74 -3.30
N LYS A 478 25.35 4.28 -4.12
CA LYS A 478 25.16 5.59 -4.77
C LYS A 478 24.51 5.48 -6.14
N LEU A 479 23.63 6.43 -6.45
CA LEU A 479 23.11 6.71 -7.79
C LEU A 479 23.39 8.18 -8.12
N SER A 480 23.55 8.49 -9.40
CA SER A 480 23.56 9.88 -9.88
C SER A 480 22.68 10.02 -11.12
N PHE A 481 22.10 11.21 -11.30
CA PHE A 481 21.18 11.48 -12.39
C PHE A 481 21.13 12.96 -12.75
N ASP A 482 21.34 13.26 -14.04
CA ASP A 482 21.16 14.59 -14.60
C ASP A 482 19.69 14.84 -14.94
N VAL A 483 19.09 15.85 -14.31
CA VAL A 483 17.70 16.26 -14.55
C VAL A 483 17.67 17.34 -15.63
N ARG A 484 16.85 17.14 -16.67
CA ARG A 484 16.70 18.11 -17.76
C ARG A 484 15.64 19.14 -17.41
N GLU A 485 15.72 20.30 -18.06
CA GLU A 485 14.70 21.34 -17.92
C GLU A 485 13.30 20.78 -18.25
N GLY A 486 12.34 21.03 -17.36
CA GLY A 486 10.96 20.56 -17.51
C GLY A 486 10.71 19.10 -17.09
N GLU A 487 11.74 18.35 -16.69
CA GLU A 487 11.57 17.02 -16.07
C GLU A 487 11.25 17.16 -14.57
N THR A 488 10.39 16.28 -14.08
CA THR A 488 10.23 15.99 -12.64
C THR A 488 11.05 14.75 -12.29
N LEU A 489 11.48 14.61 -11.04
CA LEU A 489 12.31 13.48 -10.59
C LEU A 489 11.65 12.75 -9.42
N SER A 490 11.68 11.42 -9.47
CA SER A 490 11.28 10.55 -8.37
C SER A 490 12.31 9.44 -8.12
N LEU A 491 12.41 8.99 -6.87
CA LEU A 491 13.10 7.76 -6.49
C LEU A 491 12.06 6.63 -6.40
N ALA A 492 12.26 5.58 -7.17
CA ALA A 492 11.49 4.34 -7.09
C ALA A 492 12.29 3.30 -6.29
N VAL A 493 11.67 2.76 -5.24
CA VAL A 493 12.25 1.73 -4.37
C VAL A 493 11.30 0.54 -4.32
N ALA A 494 11.80 -0.65 -4.63
CA ALA A 494 11.09 -1.91 -4.44
C ALA A 494 11.82 -2.76 -3.40
N ALA A 495 11.09 -3.33 -2.44
CA ALA A 495 11.62 -4.36 -1.57
C ALA A 495 11.50 -5.73 -2.24
N THR A 496 12.62 -6.41 -2.37
CA THR A 496 12.76 -7.54 -3.28
C THR A 496 13.72 -8.56 -2.66
N PRO A 497 13.31 -9.17 -1.52
CA PRO A 497 14.18 -10.04 -0.76
C PRO A 497 14.72 -11.19 -1.61
N THR A 498 15.94 -11.61 -1.29
CA THR A 498 16.61 -12.74 -1.94
C THR A 498 16.06 -14.10 -1.49
N VAL A 499 15.21 -14.10 -0.46
CA VAL A 499 14.46 -15.25 0.02
C VAL A 499 12.98 -15.00 -0.21
N TYR A 500 12.35 -15.81 -1.05
CA TYR A 500 10.89 -15.76 -1.23
C TYR A 500 10.18 -16.53 -0.12
N LYS A 501 9.25 -15.86 0.58
CA LYS A 501 8.36 -16.48 1.55
C LYS A 501 6.93 -16.51 1.01
N GLN A 502 6.32 -17.69 0.99
CA GLN A 502 4.90 -17.84 0.69
C GLN A 502 4.09 -17.25 1.84
N LEU A 503 3.02 -16.53 1.50
CA LEU A 503 2.16 -15.85 2.48
C LEU A 503 0.72 -16.34 2.32
N ASP A 504 0.07 -16.72 3.42
CA ASP A 504 -1.35 -17.07 3.42
C ASP A 504 -2.20 -15.88 2.96
N PHE A 505 -3.34 -16.17 2.36
CA PHE A 505 -4.24 -15.15 1.82
C PHE A 505 -4.64 -14.08 2.85
N ARG A 506 -4.86 -14.45 4.13
CA ARG A 506 -5.18 -13.51 5.22
C ARG A 506 -4.30 -13.76 6.44
N MET A 507 -3.04 -13.33 6.35
CA MET A 507 -2.10 -13.38 7.49
C MET A 507 -2.29 -12.22 8.45
N GLY A 508 -2.15 -12.51 9.76
CA GLY A 508 -1.98 -11.50 10.81
C GLY A 508 -0.63 -10.75 10.71
N PHE A 509 -0.52 -9.63 11.42
CA PHE A 509 0.57 -8.66 11.26
C PHE A 509 1.96 -9.21 11.59
N ASN A 510 2.14 -9.92 12.72
CA ASN A 510 3.45 -10.39 13.25
C ASN A 510 4.19 -11.37 12.32
N ARG A 511 3.64 -11.65 11.14
CA ARG A 511 4.23 -12.50 10.10
C ARG A 511 4.47 -11.78 8.77
N LYS A 512 4.43 -10.44 8.74
CA LYS A 512 4.63 -9.63 7.52
C LYS A 512 5.89 -8.77 7.58
N PRO A 513 7.07 -9.32 7.24
CA PRO A 513 8.34 -8.59 7.28
C PRO A 513 8.30 -7.31 6.46
N ARG A 514 8.85 -6.24 7.04
CA ARG A 514 9.08 -4.95 6.37
C ARG A 514 10.57 -4.81 6.03
N PHE A 515 10.85 -4.07 4.96
CA PHE A 515 12.20 -3.85 4.45
C PHE A 515 12.52 -2.35 4.44
N PRO A 516 12.77 -1.76 5.63
CA PRO A 516 13.02 -0.32 5.75
C PRO A 516 14.39 0.07 5.19
N TYR A 517 14.55 1.35 4.86
CA TYR A 517 15.77 1.88 4.25
C TYR A 517 15.99 3.34 4.62
N GLU A 518 17.22 3.79 4.53
CA GLU A 518 17.62 5.18 4.71
C GLU A 518 18.23 5.73 3.42
N VAL A 519 17.95 6.99 3.13
CA VAL A 519 18.40 7.62 1.90
C VAL A 519 18.82 9.06 2.14
N SER A 520 19.95 9.47 1.56
CA SER A 520 20.38 10.87 1.53
C SER A 520 20.44 11.38 0.10
N PHE A 521 20.39 12.71 -0.03
CA PHE A 521 20.32 13.40 -1.31
C PHE A 521 21.33 14.55 -1.35
N VAL A 522 21.95 14.74 -2.51
CA VAL A 522 22.70 15.95 -2.87
C VAL A 522 21.99 16.58 -4.06
N ASN A 523 21.85 17.92 -4.05
CA ASN A 523 21.14 18.71 -5.05
C ASN A 523 19.64 18.40 -5.20
N ALA A 524 19.06 17.63 -4.28
CA ALA A 524 17.63 17.36 -4.19
C ALA A 524 17.21 17.14 -2.73
N LYS A 525 15.91 17.16 -2.47
CA LYS A 525 15.30 16.76 -1.19
C LYS A 525 13.96 16.07 -1.44
N PRO A 526 13.52 15.13 -0.58
CA PRO A 526 12.20 14.53 -0.71
C PRO A 526 11.11 15.58 -0.48
N ILE A 527 10.08 15.56 -1.32
CA ILE A 527 8.91 16.43 -1.13
C ILE A 527 8.20 16.02 0.16
N GLN A 528 8.06 16.96 1.09
CA GLN A 528 7.49 16.76 2.43
C GLN A 528 5.98 17.06 2.51
N ALA A 529 5.41 17.67 1.47
CA ALA A 529 4.00 18.01 1.37
C ALA A 529 3.50 17.66 -0.03
N PRO A 530 2.44 16.84 -0.17
CA PRO A 530 1.85 16.62 -1.49
C PRO A 530 1.28 17.94 -2.04
N PRO A 531 1.15 18.09 -3.37
CA PRO A 531 0.38 19.20 -3.92
C PRO A 531 -1.05 19.11 -3.38
N MET A 532 -1.39 20.01 -2.46
CA MET A 532 -2.72 20.08 -1.87
C MET A 532 -3.71 20.49 -2.96
N PRO A 533 -4.90 19.86 -3.03
CA PRO A 533 -5.88 20.26 -4.02
C PRO A 533 -6.27 21.70 -3.81
N THR A 534 -6.57 22.39 -4.91
CA THR A 534 -7.21 23.69 -4.82
C THR A 534 -8.62 23.47 -4.27
N LEU A 535 -8.77 23.74 -2.97
CA LEU A 535 -10.09 23.75 -2.32
C LEU A 535 -10.96 24.85 -2.96
N PRO A 536 -12.30 24.75 -2.90
CA PRO A 536 -13.20 25.76 -3.44
C PRO A 536 -12.79 27.16 -2.98
N VAL A 537 -12.86 28.13 -3.90
CA VAL A 537 -12.66 29.53 -3.55
C VAL A 537 -13.89 29.99 -2.77
N GLU A 538 -13.75 30.04 -1.45
CA GLU A 538 -14.74 30.57 -0.51
C GLU A 538 -14.29 31.97 -0.06
N GLU A 539 -15.22 32.90 0.15
CA GLU A 539 -14.93 34.13 0.90
C GLU A 539 -14.47 33.76 2.31
N GLY A 540 -13.57 34.55 2.91
CA GLY A 540 -13.04 34.22 4.23
C GLY A 540 -11.96 35.19 4.70
N ALA A 541 -11.45 34.96 5.89
CA ALA A 541 -10.41 35.78 6.50
C ALA A 541 -9.46 34.96 7.38
N PRO A 542 -8.23 35.45 7.63
CA PRO A 542 -7.34 34.88 8.63
C PRO A 542 -7.94 34.94 10.04
N HIS A 543 -7.80 33.87 10.82
CA HIS A 543 -8.21 33.83 12.23
C HIS A 543 -7.28 34.72 13.08
N PRO A 544 -7.78 35.54 14.03
CA PRO A 544 -6.95 36.44 14.84
C PRO A 544 -5.93 35.70 15.72
N ASN A 545 -6.23 34.46 16.10
CA ASN A 545 -5.32 33.59 16.86
C ASN A 545 -4.74 32.51 15.94
N GLY A 546 -3.53 32.77 15.41
CA GLY A 546 -2.73 31.85 14.58
C GLY A 546 -2.65 32.19 13.09
N GLY A 547 -3.62 32.95 12.54
CA GLY A 547 -3.56 33.46 11.16
C GLY A 547 -4.01 32.51 10.06
N GLY A 548 -4.49 31.31 10.38
CA GLY A 548 -5.03 30.37 9.39
C GLY A 548 -6.34 30.81 8.77
N PHE A 549 -6.68 30.26 7.60
CA PHE A 549 -7.84 30.70 6.82
C PHE A 549 -9.16 30.15 7.36
N VAL A 550 -10.14 31.03 7.57
CA VAL A 550 -11.51 30.68 7.96
C VAL A 550 -12.48 31.13 6.88
N GLY A 551 -13.18 30.18 6.27
CA GLY A 551 -14.25 30.44 5.30
C GLY A 551 -15.45 31.13 5.94
N ALA A 552 -16.15 31.96 5.18
CA ALA A 552 -17.30 32.76 5.63
C ALA A 552 -18.45 31.89 6.18
N GLY A 553 -18.57 30.63 5.70
CA GLY A 553 -19.55 29.66 6.22
C GLY A 553 -19.13 28.97 7.51
N ALA A 554 -17.85 29.04 7.90
CA ALA A 554 -17.34 28.40 9.11
C ALA A 554 -17.54 29.25 10.38
N LYS A 555 -17.58 28.61 11.54
CA LYS A 555 -17.66 29.28 12.86
C LYS A 555 -16.47 28.89 13.72
N VAL A 556 -15.59 29.85 13.98
CA VAL A 556 -14.40 29.64 14.80
C VAL A 556 -14.40 30.60 15.98
N ALA A 557 -14.24 30.08 17.20
CA ALA A 557 -14.14 30.90 18.41
C ALA A 557 -12.78 31.60 18.52
N GLU A 558 -12.74 32.82 19.03
CA GLU A 558 -11.50 33.59 19.23
C GLU A 558 -10.47 32.87 20.11
N THR A 559 -10.95 32.01 21.02
CA THR A 559 -10.12 31.21 21.93
C THR A 559 -9.48 29.99 21.26
N ALA A 560 -9.99 29.56 20.10
CA ALA A 560 -9.37 28.50 19.31
C ALA A 560 -8.13 29.03 18.60
N TYR A 561 -7.18 28.14 18.31
CA TYR A 561 -5.99 28.46 17.52
C TYR A 561 -6.11 27.83 16.14
N VAL A 562 -5.89 28.62 15.09
CA VAL A 562 -5.83 28.15 13.69
C VAL A 562 -4.50 28.60 13.09
N GLY A 563 -3.58 27.66 12.93
CA GLY A 563 -2.23 27.92 12.42
C GLY A 563 -2.22 28.44 10.99
N PRO A 564 -1.14 29.10 10.55
CA PRO A 564 -1.11 29.90 9.31
C PRO A 564 -1.43 29.11 8.04
N ASP A 565 -1.08 27.83 8.00
CA ASP A 565 -1.32 26.95 6.85
C ASP A 565 -2.59 26.09 6.98
N ALA A 566 -3.28 26.18 8.11
CA ALA A 566 -4.50 25.42 8.39
C ALA A 566 -5.74 26.13 7.82
N ARG A 567 -6.79 25.35 7.56
CA ARG A 567 -8.04 25.85 6.97
C ARG A 567 -9.27 25.30 7.69
N VAL A 568 -10.25 26.18 7.93
CA VAL A 568 -11.58 25.82 8.45
C VAL A 568 -12.62 26.34 7.46
N LEU A 569 -13.40 25.43 6.86
CA LEU A 569 -14.22 25.71 5.67
C LEU A 569 -15.64 25.14 5.81
N ASP A 570 -16.51 25.52 4.87
CA ASP A 570 -17.77 24.82 4.58
C ASP A 570 -18.59 24.37 5.81
N GLY A 571 -19.02 25.33 6.61
CA GLY A 571 -19.91 25.08 7.75
C GLY A 571 -19.25 24.46 8.99
N ALA A 572 -17.95 24.18 8.96
CA ALA A 572 -17.21 23.64 10.09
C ALA A 572 -17.27 24.54 11.34
N GLN A 573 -17.20 23.92 12.51
CA GLN A 573 -17.28 24.58 13.81
C GLN A 573 -16.06 24.24 14.66
N VAL A 574 -15.30 25.26 15.05
CA VAL A 574 -14.14 25.13 15.93
C VAL A 574 -14.34 26.00 17.17
N SER A 575 -14.35 25.42 18.36
CA SER A 575 -14.69 26.14 19.61
C SER A 575 -13.72 25.86 20.76
N ASP A 576 -13.93 26.56 21.88
CA ASP A 576 -13.17 26.42 23.12
C ASP A 576 -11.67 26.67 22.90
N LYS A 577 -10.79 25.76 23.33
CA LYS A 577 -9.33 25.86 23.18
C LYS A 577 -8.79 24.92 22.10
N ALA A 578 -9.63 24.50 21.16
CA ALA A 578 -9.23 23.61 20.08
C ALA A 578 -8.09 24.23 19.26
N ARG A 579 -7.18 23.39 18.76
CA ARG A 579 -6.01 23.81 17.98
C ARG A 579 -6.01 23.09 16.64
N ILE A 580 -6.05 23.87 15.56
CA ILE A 580 -5.89 23.39 14.19
C ILE A 580 -4.51 23.84 13.71
N GLU A 581 -3.63 22.90 13.39
CA GLU A 581 -2.20 23.13 13.18
C GLU A 581 -1.70 22.49 11.89
N GLY A 582 -0.49 22.88 11.45
CA GLY A 582 0.06 22.41 10.18
C GLY A 582 -0.83 22.78 9.00
N HIS A 583 -1.03 21.83 8.09
CA HIS A 583 -1.88 21.90 6.90
C HIS A 583 -3.24 21.21 7.11
N ALA A 584 -3.67 21.04 8.36
CA ALA A 584 -4.94 20.41 8.66
C ALA A 584 -6.13 21.18 8.08
N VAL A 585 -7.16 20.44 7.65
CA VAL A 585 -8.40 21.01 7.10
C VAL A 585 -9.61 20.46 7.84
N VAL A 586 -10.47 21.36 8.32
CA VAL A 586 -11.77 21.03 8.93
C VAL A 586 -12.89 21.58 8.04
N MET A 587 -13.81 20.73 7.60
CA MET A 587 -14.82 21.10 6.58
C MET A 587 -16.13 20.29 6.65
N HIS A 588 -17.09 20.64 5.79
CA HIS A 588 -18.41 20.00 5.60
C HIS A 588 -19.23 19.80 6.89
N GLY A 589 -19.21 20.79 7.80
CA GLY A 589 -19.99 20.74 9.05
C GLY A 589 -19.30 20.08 10.26
N ALA A 590 -18.03 19.69 10.13
CA ALA A 590 -17.27 19.01 11.17
C ALA A 590 -17.10 19.88 12.43
N LYS A 591 -16.97 19.24 13.60
CA LYS A 591 -16.87 19.90 14.90
C LYS A 591 -15.56 19.57 15.60
N VAL A 592 -14.76 20.58 15.93
CA VAL A 592 -13.56 20.44 16.75
C VAL A 592 -13.66 21.35 17.97
N ARG A 593 -13.59 20.80 19.18
CA ARG A 593 -13.92 21.55 20.41
C ARG A 593 -13.07 21.12 21.61
N GLU A 594 -13.27 21.79 22.74
CA GLU A 594 -12.53 21.58 23.98
C GLU A 594 -11.01 21.80 23.81
N GLU A 595 -10.16 20.80 24.09
CA GLU A 595 -8.69 20.87 23.98
C GLU A 595 -8.15 19.96 22.85
N ALA A 596 -9.01 19.61 21.89
CA ALA A 596 -8.65 18.76 20.76
C ALA A 596 -7.58 19.42 19.88
N VAL A 597 -6.66 18.61 19.35
CA VAL A 597 -5.60 19.05 18.45
C VAL A 597 -5.69 18.29 17.13
N VAL A 598 -5.85 19.03 16.04
CA VAL A 598 -5.84 18.49 14.67
C VAL A 598 -4.64 19.10 13.95
N GLY A 599 -3.66 18.29 13.57
CA GLY A 599 -2.39 18.73 13.03
C GLY A 599 -1.93 17.96 11.79
N GLY A 600 -0.73 18.27 11.30
CA GLY A 600 -0.16 17.61 10.11
C GLY A 600 -0.94 17.98 8.84
N PHE A 601 -1.37 16.97 8.10
CA PHE A 601 -2.24 17.06 6.91
C PHE A 601 -3.62 16.44 7.17
N ALA A 602 -4.02 16.31 8.43
CA ALA A 602 -5.25 15.64 8.79
C ALA A 602 -6.50 16.34 8.22
N ARG A 603 -7.53 15.56 7.92
CA ARG A 603 -8.82 16.04 7.42
C ARG A 603 -9.96 15.60 8.30
N ILE A 604 -10.69 16.57 8.87
CA ILE A 604 -11.92 16.34 9.60
C ILE A 604 -13.07 16.86 8.74
N THR A 605 -14.00 15.97 8.38
CA THR A 605 -15.00 16.24 7.35
C THR A 605 -16.37 15.73 7.78
N GLN A 606 -17.40 16.14 7.05
CA GLN A 606 -18.81 15.80 7.29
C GLN A 606 -19.24 16.14 8.74
N GLU A 607 -20.12 15.37 9.38
CA GLU A 607 -20.61 15.62 10.74
C GLU A 607 -19.69 15.06 11.84
N ALA A 608 -18.42 14.75 11.53
CA ALA A 608 -17.47 14.20 12.49
C ALA A 608 -17.23 15.16 13.66
N THR A 609 -17.02 14.60 14.85
CA THR A 609 -16.73 15.38 16.07
C THR A 609 -15.42 14.94 16.69
N VAL A 610 -14.50 15.89 16.89
CA VAL A 610 -13.27 15.71 17.65
C VAL A 610 -13.31 16.61 18.89
N SER A 611 -13.25 16.03 20.08
CA SER A 611 -13.35 16.74 21.37
C SER A 611 -12.43 16.18 22.45
N GLY A 612 -12.56 16.63 23.69
CA GLY A 612 -11.67 16.25 24.77
C GLY A 612 -10.26 16.81 24.55
N ARG A 613 -9.27 15.93 24.71
CA ARG A 613 -7.85 16.13 24.39
C ARG A 613 -7.44 15.20 23.23
N ALA A 614 -8.39 14.78 22.40
CA ALA A 614 -8.13 13.90 21.29
C ALA A 614 -7.13 14.56 20.31
N ARG A 615 -6.27 13.74 19.72
CA ARG A 615 -5.25 14.20 18.78
C ARG A 615 -5.37 13.47 17.45
N VAL A 616 -5.44 14.24 16.37
CA VAL A 616 -5.45 13.72 15.00
C VAL A 616 -4.30 14.37 14.25
N SER A 617 -3.42 13.56 13.66
CA SER A 617 -2.19 14.03 13.03
C SER A 617 -1.83 13.20 11.79
N GLY A 618 -0.68 13.47 11.18
CA GLY A 618 -0.26 12.81 9.94
C GLY A 618 -1.20 13.18 8.79
N PHE A 619 -1.59 12.18 8.01
CA PHE A 619 -2.56 12.24 6.91
C PHE A 619 -3.92 11.65 7.31
N ALA A 620 -4.23 11.57 8.62
CA ALA A 620 -5.43 10.92 9.09
C ALA A 620 -6.72 11.63 8.62
N ARG A 621 -7.76 10.85 8.34
CA ARG A 621 -9.10 11.29 7.94
C ARG A 621 -10.15 10.85 8.95
N VAL A 622 -11.01 11.76 9.36
CA VAL A 622 -12.17 11.47 10.22
C VAL A 622 -13.42 12.05 9.56
N GLY A 623 -14.38 11.19 9.24
CA GLY A 623 -15.58 11.55 8.48
C GLY A 623 -16.89 11.06 9.08
N GLU A 624 -17.93 11.23 8.29
CA GLU A 624 -19.33 10.88 8.55
C GLU A 624 -19.84 11.44 9.88
N ARG A 625 -20.19 10.58 10.85
CA ARG A 625 -20.63 10.96 12.20
C ARG A 625 -19.71 10.40 13.28
N ALA A 626 -18.49 10.01 12.91
CA ALA A 626 -17.52 9.46 13.84
C ALA A 626 -17.19 10.48 14.94
N THR A 627 -17.13 10.00 16.18
CA THR A 627 -16.79 10.82 17.35
C THR A 627 -15.48 10.36 17.95
N LEU A 628 -14.51 11.27 18.03
CA LEU A 628 -13.24 11.08 18.73
C LEU A 628 -13.22 11.98 19.96
N THR A 629 -12.92 11.42 21.13
CA THR A 629 -12.95 12.20 22.38
C THR A 629 -11.95 11.70 23.41
N GLU A 630 -11.90 12.38 24.55
CA GLU A 630 -11.01 12.08 25.68
C GLU A 630 -9.53 12.15 25.28
N ASP A 631 -8.76 11.06 25.31
CA ASP A 631 -7.32 11.06 25.02
C ASP A 631 -6.98 10.24 23.76
N ALA A 632 -7.98 9.97 22.92
CA ALA A 632 -7.83 9.18 21.70
C ALA A 632 -6.82 9.80 20.73
N ARG A 633 -6.00 8.95 20.08
CA ARG A 633 -4.91 9.38 19.19
C ARG A 633 -4.98 8.69 17.85
N LEU A 634 -4.98 9.50 16.81
CA LEU A 634 -4.89 9.08 15.42
C LEU A 634 -3.65 9.67 14.76
N GLY A 635 -2.86 8.81 14.14
CA GLY A 635 -1.64 9.17 13.41
C GLY A 635 -1.60 8.63 11.99
N ASP A 636 -0.52 8.96 11.27
CA ASP A 636 -0.16 8.40 9.96
C ASP A 636 -1.28 8.49 8.91
N TYR A 637 -1.75 7.38 8.35
CA TYR A 637 -2.71 7.36 7.23
C TYR A 637 -4.08 6.80 7.65
N VAL A 638 -4.43 6.93 8.92
CA VAL A 638 -5.66 6.36 9.48
C VAL A 638 -6.91 7.04 8.92
N THR A 639 -7.89 6.26 8.48
CA THR A 639 -9.23 6.70 8.09
C THR A 639 -10.27 6.12 9.05
N ILE A 640 -11.08 6.99 9.67
CA ILE A 640 -12.26 6.61 10.44
C ILE A 640 -13.50 7.19 9.76
N ASP A 641 -14.47 6.32 9.48
CA ASP A 641 -15.81 6.71 9.03
C ASP A 641 -16.90 5.98 9.83
N GLY A 642 -18.17 6.24 9.51
CA GLY A 642 -19.31 5.71 10.24
C GLY A 642 -19.87 6.64 11.32
N ASP A 643 -20.51 6.04 12.32
CA ASP A 643 -21.29 6.74 13.36
C ASP A 643 -20.87 6.30 14.78
N GLY A 644 -19.69 5.72 14.92
CA GLY A 644 -19.18 5.19 16.18
C GLY A 644 -18.39 6.19 17.00
N ARG A 645 -17.99 5.73 18.19
CA ARG A 645 -17.21 6.48 19.18
C ARG A 645 -15.84 5.86 19.38
N ILE A 646 -14.82 6.71 19.40
CA ILE A 646 -13.46 6.40 19.81
C ILE A 646 -13.14 7.29 21.02
N GLU A 647 -12.97 6.68 22.18
CA GLU A 647 -12.84 7.37 23.47
C GLU A 647 -11.75 6.73 24.35
N GLY A 648 -11.44 7.29 25.52
CA GLY A 648 -10.34 6.81 26.36
C GLY A 648 -8.95 7.11 25.79
N ASN A 649 -8.00 6.23 26.07
CA ASN A 649 -6.58 6.33 25.71
C ASN A 649 -6.25 5.47 24.47
N VAL A 650 -7.21 5.34 23.55
CA VAL A 650 -7.08 4.55 22.33
C VAL A 650 -5.98 5.13 21.44
N LEU A 651 -5.17 4.25 20.87
CA LEU A 651 -4.24 4.58 19.79
C LEU A 651 -4.70 3.91 18.51
N VAL A 652 -4.80 4.69 17.44
CA VAL A 652 -4.93 4.19 16.07
C VAL A 652 -3.82 4.81 15.25
N LYS A 653 -2.92 4.00 14.69
CA LYS A 653 -1.79 4.50 13.89
C LYS A 653 -1.57 3.68 12.63
N GLY A 654 -0.67 4.15 11.79
CA GLY A 654 -0.29 3.46 10.59
C GLY A 654 -1.23 3.63 9.41
N PHE A 655 -1.32 2.58 8.59
CA PHE A 655 -2.23 2.53 7.44
C PHE A 655 -3.57 1.88 7.81
N GLY A 656 -4.38 2.57 8.63
CA GLY A 656 -5.61 2.03 9.21
C GLY A 656 -6.91 2.50 8.53
N GLU A 657 -7.88 1.61 8.37
CA GLU A 657 -9.26 1.92 7.98
C GLU A 657 -10.22 1.34 9.04
N ILE A 658 -11.06 2.18 9.66
CA ILE A 658 -12.02 1.71 10.67
C ILE A 658 -13.42 2.21 10.30
N HIS A 659 -14.25 1.27 9.87
CA HIS A 659 -15.63 1.52 9.49
C HIS A 659 -16.56 1.27 10.67
N THR A 660 -16.93 2.35 11.35
CA THR A 660 -17.72 2.29 12.57
C THR A 660 -19.23 2.29 12.31
N ARG A 661 -20.02 1.88 13.30
CA ARG A 661 -21.49 1.98 13.28
C ARG A 661 -21.95 2.79 14.48
N ARG A 662 -23.22 3.19 14.49
CA ARG A 662 -23.82 3.98 15.58
C ARG A 662 -23.58 3.44 16.99
N LYS A 663 -23.48 2.12 17.13
CA LYS A 663 -23.26 1.43 18.41
C LYS A 663 -21.80 1.10 18.70
N THR A 664 -20.90 1.28 17.72
CA THR A 664 -19.48 0.97 17.84
C THR A 664 -18.83 1.91 18.84
N VAL A 665 -18.10 1.34 19.81
CA VAL A 665 -17.32 2.05 20.81
C VAL A 665 -15.94 1.40 20.91
N LEU A 666 -14.92 2.07 20.40
CA LEU A 666 -13.53 1.74 20.69
C LEU A 666 -13.08 2.60 21.87
N ARG A 667 -12.64 1.99 22.97
CA ARG A 667 -12.34 2.71 24.21
C ARG A 667 -11.15 2.15 25.00
N GLY A 668 -10.89 2.77 26.15
CA GLY A 668 -9.95 2.24 27.14
C GLY A 668 -8.52 2.27 26.63
N ASP A 669 -7.85 1.11 26.72
CA ASP A 669 -6.45 0.92 26.30
C ASP A 669 -6.36 0.09 25.01
N ALA A 670 -7.43 0.06 24.20
CA ALA A 670 -7.39 -0.61 22.91
C ALA A 670 -6.37 0.08 21.98
N ILE A 671 -5.59 -0.74 21.27
CA ILE A 671 -4.56 -0.28 20.34
C ILE A 671 -4.88 -0.87 18.98
N CYS A 672 -4.91 0.00 17.98
CA CYS A 672 -5.08 -0.31 16.59
C CYS A 672 -3.76 0.00 15.88
N GLY A 673 -3.03 -1.07 15.57
CA GLY A 673 -1.72 -1.04 14.93
C GLY A 673 -1.79 -0.93 13.42
N GLU A 674 -0.64 -1.12 12.78
CA GLU A 674 -0.42 -0.84 11.37
C GLU A 674 -1.30 -1.71 10.45
N ASP A 675 -1.61 -1.17 9.27
CA ASP A 675 -2.28 -1.87 8.15
C ASP A 675 -3.66 -2.47 8.49
N LEU A 676 -4.32 -1.85 9.47
CA LEU A 676 -5.61 -2.24 9.98
C LEU A 676 -6.74 -1.96 8.98
N GLU A 677 -7.70 -2.87 8.87
CA GLU A 677 -9.00 -2.61 8.26
C GLU A 677 -10.07 -3.29 9.11
N VAL A 678 -10.85 -2.50 9.85
CA VAL A 678 -11.90 -3.00 10.74
C VAL A 678 -13.27 -2.69 10.18
N HIS A 679 -14.06 -3.74 9.99
CA HIS A 679 -15.46 -3.66 9.61
C HIS A 679 -16.30 -4.22 10.75
N PHE A 680 -17.03 -3.37 11.47
CA PHE A 680 -17.94 -3.81 12.53
C PHE A 680 -19.28 -4.39 11.98
N GLU A 681 -19.30 -4.84 10.73
CA GLU A 681 -20.46 -5.48 10.11
C GLU A 681 -20.76 -6.87 10.69
N GLY A 682 -22.02 -7.08 11.11
CA GLY A 682 -22.47 -8.34 11.71
C GLY A 682 -22.03 -8.55 13.16
N TYR A 683 -21.51 -7.52 13.84
CA TYR A 683 -21.05 -7.62 15.22
C TYR A 683 -22.09 -7.06 16.21
N ASP A 684 -22.59 -7.92 17.10
CA ASP A 684 -23.75 -7.62 17.96
C ASP A 684 -23.43 -6.66 19.13
N GLN A 685 -22.20 -6.65 19.63
CA GLN A 685 -21.75 -5.81 20.76
C GLN A 685 -20.43 -5.11 20.45
N PRO A 686 -20.40 -4.08 19.58
CA PRO A 686 -19.17 -3.46 19.07
C PRO A 686 -18.47 -2.55 20.08
N VAL A 687 -18.34 -2.98 21.33
CA VAL A 687 -17.52 -2.34 22.36
C VAL A 687 -16.18 -3.08 22.43
N VAL A 688 -15.11 -2.42 22.01
CA VAL A 688 -13.74 -2.91 22.11
C VAL A 688 -13.01 -1.99 23.08
N ASP A 689 -12.68 -2.47 24.27
CA ASP A 689 -12.09 -1.66 25.34
C ASP A 689 -10.67 -2.04 25.73
N LYS A 690 -10.13 -3.03 25.01
CA LYS A 690 -8.81 -3.61 25.21
C LYS A 690 -8.39 -4.37 23.96
N GLY A 691 -7.13 -4.75 23.93
CA GLY A 691 -6.58 -5.60 22.88
C GLY A 691 -5.86 -4.83 21.79
N MET A 692 -5.02 -5.57 21.08
CA MET A 692 -4.22 -5.08 19.97
C MET A 692 -4.89 -5.56 18.68
N LEU A 693 -5.29 -4.63 17.82
CA LEU A 693 -5.99 -4.91 16.58
C LEU A 693 -5.08 -4.57 15.40
N TYR A 694 -4.95 -5.49 14.46
CA TYR A 694 -4.17 -5.33 13.24
C TYR A 694 -4.77 -6.17 12.10
N GLY A 695 -4.43 -5.85 10.85
CA GLY A 695 -4.90 -6.61 9.69
C GLY A 695 -6.41 -6.50 9.44
N PHE A 696 -7.03 -7.54 8.89
CA PHE A 696 -8.47 -7.52 8.56
C PHE A 696 -9.31 -8.04 9.72
N MET A 697 -10.15 -7.17 10.26
CA MET A 697 -10.99 -7.49 11.41
C MET A 697 -12.46 -7.27 11.05
N ASN A 698 -13.18 -8.36 10.77
CA ASN A 698 -14.64 -8.35 10.69
C ASN A 698 -15.25 -8.91 11.99
N SER A 699 -16.57 -9.06 12.02
CA SER A 699 -17.26 -9.58 13.21
C SER A 699 -16.82 -10.98 13.65
N GLU A 700 -16.36 -11.85 12.76
CA GLU A 700 -15.85 -13.18 13.11
C GLU A 700 -14.46 -13.10 13.73
N PHE A 701 -13.54 -12.35 13.10
CA PHE A 701 -12.17 -12.20 13.59
C PHE A 701 -12.10 -11.44 14.91
N LEU A 702 -12.93 -10.40 15.08
CA LEU A 702 -13.03 -9.68 16.37
C LEU A 702 -13.47 -10.59 17.54
N LYS A 703 -14.24 -11.66 17.29
CA LYS A 703 -14.60 -12.63 18.35
C LYS A 703 -13.47 -13.61 18.64
N LYS A 704 -12.70 -13.97 17.61
CA LYS A 704 -11.70 -15.04 17.69
C LYS A 704 -10.32 -14.54 18.12
N ASP A 705 -9.92 -13.39 17.62
CA ASP A 705 -8.52 -12.94 17.62
C ASP A 705 -8.29 -11.75 18.56
N LEU A 706 -9.33 -11.24 19.25
CA LEU A 706 -9.18 -10.17 20.23
C LEU A 706 -8.60 -10.72 21.54
N THR A 707 -7.31 -10.48 21.75
CA THR A 707 -6.59 -10.83 22.99
C THR A 707 -6.35 -9.60 23.85
N ASP A 708 -6.55 -9.72 25.15
CA ASP A 708 -6.19 -8.67 26.11
C ASP A 708 -4.67 -8.69 26.32
N HIS A 709 -3.99 -7.66 25.84
CA HIS A 709 -2.54 -7.53 25.96
C HIS A 709 -2.14 -6.62 27.15
N HIS A 710 -3.11 -6.27 28.02
CA HIS A 710 -2.89 -5.48 29.23
C HIS A 710 -2.18 -4.13 28.99
N GLY A 711 -2.37 -3.52 27.82
CA GLY A 711 -1.78 -2.25 27.43
C GLY A 711 -0.30 -2.33 26.97
N LEU A 712 0.30 -3.52 26.91
CA LEU A 712 1.61 -3.76 26.28
C LEU A 712 1.63 -3.29 24.82
N TYR A 713 2.45 -2.28 24.53
CA TYR A 713 2.51 -1.68 23.22
C TYR A 713 3.76 -2.11 22.45
N ALA A 714 4.92 -2.13 23.10
CA ALA A 714 6.16 -2.56 22.48
C ALA A 714 6.93 -3.48 23.42
N HIS A 715 7.56 -4.51 22.86
CA HIS A 715 8.38 -5.45 23.62
C HIS A 715 9.59 -5.87 22.77
N TRP A 716 10.79 -5.57 23.24
CA TRP A 716 12.02 -6.04 22.61
C TRP A 716 12.77 -6.97 23.55
N ASP A 717 13.02 -8.18 23.07
CA ASP A 717 13.96 -9.13 23.66
C ASP A 717 15.19 -9.28 22.75
N PHE A 718 16.24 -9.91 23.26
CA PHE A 718 17.41 -10.28 22.45
C PHE A 718 17.49 -11.79 22.21
N ASP A 719 16.35 -12.49 22.22
CA ASP A 719 16.31 -13.95 22.14
C ASP A 719 16.40 -14.49 20.71
N SER A 720 16.01 -13.69 19.72
CA SER A 720 15.95 -14.07 18.30
C SER A 720 17.25 -13.77 17.53
N SER A 721 17.25 -13.86 16.20
CA SER A 721 18.38 -13.41 15.38
C SER A 721 18.17 -11.94 15.05
N HIS A 722 19.21 -11.12 15.24
CA HIS A 722 19.13 -9.68 15.03
C HIS A 722 20.11 -9.30 13.92
N GLY A 723 19.58 -8.73 12.84
CA GLY A 723 20.39 -8.02 11.85
C GLY A 723 20.60 -6.59 12.32
N GLN A 724 20.35 -5.62 11.44
CA GLN A 724 20.20 -4.21 11.82
C GLN A 724 18.80 -3.89 12.36
N VAL A 725 17.89 -4.86 12.36
CA VAL A 725 16.52 -4.73 12.88
C VAL A 725 16.41 -5.51 14.19
N LEU A 726 15.95 -4.84 15.25
CA LEU A 726 15.51 -5.46 16.50
C LEU A 726 13.98 -5.56 16.46
N LYS A 727 13.44 -6.77 16.36
CA LYS A 727 12.00 -6.98 16.21
C LYS A 727 11.26 -6.68 17.51
N ASP A 728 10.13 -6.00 17.39
CA ASP A 728 9.12 -5.95 18.45
C ASP A 728 8.36 -7.29 18.46
N VAL A 729 8.38 -8.01 19.58
CA VAL A 729 7.74 -9.33 19.69
C VAL A 729 6.24 -9.24 20.00
N ASN A 730 5.75 -8.03 20.30
CA ASN A 730 4.35 -7.79 20.65
C ASN A 730 3.58 -7.07 19.52
N ALA A 731 4.10 -5.96 19.02
CA ALA A 731 3.44 -5.14 18.00
C ALA A 731 4.41 -4.67 16.90
N ASP A 732 4.40 -3.37 16.61
CA ASP A 732 4.87 -2.81 15.34
C ASP A 732 5.88 -1.68 15.59
N CYS A 733 6.73 -1.84 16.62
CA CYS A 733 7.71 -0.86 17.04
C CYS A 733 9.15 -1.33 16.80
N ASP A 734 9.43 -2.05 15.70
CA ASP A 734 10.78 -2.54 15.38
C ASP A 734 11.84 -1.44 15.51
N GLY A 735 12.92 -1.78 16.20
CA GLY A 735 14.07 -0.91 16.41
C GLY A 735 15.14 -1.09 15.34
N VAL A 736 15.97 -0.06 15.16
CA VAL A 736 17.13 -0.11 14.25
C VAL A 736 18.42 -0.05 15.04
N ILE A 737 19.19 -1.14 14.97
CA ILE A 737 20.48 -1.28 15.63
C ILE A 737 21.51 -0.40 14.92
N ARG A 738 22.21 0.42 15.70
CA ARG A 738 23.34 1.27 15.30
C ARG A 738 24.62 0.74 15.89
N GLY A 739 25.72 0.90 15.14
CA GLY A 739 27.01 0.36 15.54
C GLY A 739 26.99 -1.17 15.58
N THR A 740 27.80 -1.74 16.47
CA THR A 740 27.94 -3.19 16.63
C THR A 740 27.82 -3.58 18.09
N PRO A 741 26.62 -3.53 18.69
CA PRO A 741 26.43 -3.99 20.06
C PRO A 741 26.81 -5.47 20.16
N THR A 742 27.31 -5.88 21.32
CA THR A 742 27.64 -7.29 21.56
C THR A 742 26.40 -8.01 22.08
N ILE A 743 25.87 -8.94 21.29
CA ILE A 743 24.82 -9.87 21.74
C ILE A 743 25.50 -11.14 22.27
N LYS A 744 25.22 -11.53 23.52
CA LYS A 744 25.83 -12.69 24.17
C LYS A 744 24.88 -13.38 25.15
N GLU A 745 25.23 -14.60 25.54
CA GLU A 745 24.61 -15.28 26.67
C GLU A 745 25.22 -14.79 28.00
N SER A 746 24.37 -14.47 28.98
CA SER A 746 24.76 -14.07 30.33
C SER A 746 23.76 -14.64 31.34
N GLU A 747 24.23 -15.55 32.21
CA GLU A 747 23.40 -16.20 33.24
C GLU A 747 22.11 -16.85 32.70
N GLY A 748 22.16 -17.40 31.48
CA GLY A 748 21.04 -18.08 30.83
C GLY A 748 20.07 -17.16 30.09
N ARG A 749 20.44 -15.91 29.85
CA ARG A 749 19.71 -14.94 29.02
C ARG A 749 20.54 -14.51 27.84
N LYS A 750 19.91 -14.23 26.70
CA LYS A 750 20.55 -13.47 25.64
C LYS A 750 20.39 -11.98 25.88
N VAL A 751 21.49 -11.26 25.85
CA VAL A 751 21.53 -9.88 26.31
C VAL A 751 22.34 -9.01 25.36
N ALA A 752 22.02 -7.72 25.33
CA ALA A 752 22.78 -6.73 24.59
C ALA A 752 23.72 -5.94 25.50
N VAL A 753 24.97 -5.80 25.06
CA VAL A 753 25.95 -4.86 25.62
C VAL A 753 26.23 -3.79 24.57
N PHE A 754 25.88 -2.56 24.93
CA PHE A 754 26.10 -1.39 24.07
C PHE A 754 27.41 -0.71 24.45
N ASP A 755 28.15 -0.30 23.43
CA ASP A 755 29.27 0.62 23.56
C ASP A 755 28.79 2.07 23.32
N PRO A 756 29.60 3.10 23.60
CA PRO A 756 29.18 4.50 23.43
C PRO A 756 28.78 4.91 22.00
N LYS A 757 29.01 4.07 20.99
CA LYS A 757 28.67 4.28 19.58
C LYS A 757 27.57 3.34 19.08
N SER A 758 27.07 2.42 19.91
CA SER A 758 25.95 1.54 19.57
C SER A 758 24.69 1.87 20.36
N SER A 759 23.54 1.66 19.73
CA SER A 759 22.21 1.89 20.31
C SER A 759 21.15 1.18 19.46
N VAL A 760 19.92 1.15 19.95
CA VAL A 760 18.74 0.83 19.12
C VAL A 760 17.92 2.10 18.96
N GLN A 761 17.70 2.54 17.73
CA GLN A 761 16.77 3.62 17.41
C GLN A 761 15.34 3.10 17.39
N VAL A 762 14.42 3.77 18.05
CA VAL A 762 13.00 3.40 18.10
C VAL A 762 12.10 4.60 17.80
N ASP A 763 10.93 4.31 17.25
CA ASP A 763 9.96 5.32 16.84
C ASP A 763 9.36 6.09 18.03
N GLY A 764 9.02 7.36 17.83
CA GLY A 764 8.54 8.20 18.92
C GLY A 764 7.11 7.94 19.38
N SER A 765 6.31 7.20 18.59
CA SER A 765 4.92 6.83 18.97
C SER A 765 4.84 6.04 20.29
N ILE A 766 5.96 5.42 20.72
CA ILE A 766 6.10 4.78 22.03
C ILE A 766 5.77 5.76 23.18
N LEU A 767 6.10 7.05 23.03
CA LEU A 767 5.81 8.08 24.04
C LEU A 767 4.41 8.69 23.92
N ASP A 768 3.68 8.40 22.84
CA ASP A 768 2.44 9.08 22.54
C ASP A 768 1.26 8.54 23.34
N ALA A 769 1.38 8.46 24.67
CA ALA A 769 0.39 7.88 25.58
C ALA A 769 0.25 8.74 26.84
N ARG A 770 -0.99 8.92 27.32
CA ARG A 770 -1.24 9.74 28.51
C ARG A 770 -0.58 9.14 29.75
N ASN A 771 -0.71 7.83 29.89
CA ASN A 771 -0.08 7.07 30.95
C ASN A 771 0.81 6.02 30.29
N LEU A 772 1.98 5.79 30.87
CA LEU A 772 3.03 4.99 30.26
C LEU A 772 3.81 4.26 31.34
N THR A 773 4.14 2.98 31.12
CA THR A 773 5.03 2.23 31.99
C THR A 773 6.16 1.63 31.17
N PHE A 774 7.40 1.90 31.55
CA PHE A 774 8.59 1.20 31.05
C PHE A 774 8.96 0.11 32.06
N ASP A 775 9.09 -1.13 31.61
CA ASP A 775 9.58 -2.25 32.39
C ASP A 775 10.78 -2.85 31.66
N LEU A 776 11.93 -2.95 32.31
CA LEU A 776 13.17 -3.37 31.66
C LEU A 776 14.10 -4.11 32.61
N VAL A 777 14.92 -5.01 32.08
CA VAL A 777 15.85 -5.82 32.86
C VAL A 777 17.29 -5.40 32.54
N VAL A 778 18.05 -5.06 33.58
CA VAL A 778 19.44 -4.60 33.41
C VAL A 778 20.39 -5.24 34.41
N LYS A 779 21.66 -5.32 34.02
CA LYS A 779 22.79 -5.64 34.88
C LYS A 779 23.86 -4.56 34.71
N PRO A 780 23.86 -3.52 35.57
CA PRO A 780 24.86 -2.47 35.51
C PRO A 780 26.23 -3.01 35.95
N THR A 781 27.29 -2.66 35.22
CA THR A 781 28.65 -3.18 35.47
C THR A 781 29.67 -2.10 35.82
N GLY A 782 29.26 -0.82 35.81
CA GLY A 782 30.14 0.31 36.08
C GLY A 782 29.56 1.32 37.06
N ASP A 783 30.46 2.09 37.67
CA ASP A 783 30.13 3.09 38.70
C ASP A 783 29.81 4.49 38.15
N SER A 784 29.90 4.67 36.84
CA SER A 784 29.59 5.95 36.19
C SER A 784 28.10 6.07 35.88
N PRO A 785 27.53 7.29 35.91
CA PRO A 785 26.19 7.53 35.41
C PRO A 785 26.03 6.98 33.99
N SER A 786 24.92 6.29 33.75
CA SER A 786 24.68 5.64 32.47
C SER A 786 23.23 5.76 32.05
N GLN A 787 23.00 5.83 30.74
CA GLN A 787 21.68 6.08 30.16
C GLN A 787 21.12 4.82 29.53
N ILE A 788 19.93 4.40 29.97
CA ILE A 788 19.25 3.20 29.44
C ILE A 788 18.37 3.59 28.26
N LEU A 789 17.53 4.62 28.44
CA LEU A 789 16.60 5.12 27.43
C LEU A 789 16.75 6.64 27.28
N LYS A 790 16.61 7.11 26.04
CA LYS A 790 16.57 8.53 25.71
C LYS A 790 15.59 8.79 24.58
N PHE A 791 14.70 9.74 24.75
CA PHE A 791 13.80 10.21 23.72
C PHE A 791 13.88 11.73 23.61
N GLY A 792 13.80 12.25 22.39
CA GLY A 792 13.88 13.68 22.13
C GLY A 792 15.27 14.28 22.37
N ASP A 793 15.29 15.58 22.67
CA ASP A 793 16.50 16.40 22.76
C ASP A 793 16.59 17.18 24.07
N LYS A 794 17.50 18.17 24.13
CA LYS A 794 17.73 18.99 25.33
C LYS A 794 16.63 20.02 25.60
N THR A 795 15.65 20.13 24.72
CA THR A 795 14.54 21.08 24.79
C THR A 795 13.27 20.35 25.21
N ILE A 796 12.98 19.22 24.57
CA ILE A 796 11.82 18.37 24.87
C ILE A 796 12.27 16.90 24.78
N GLY A 797 12.08 16.14 25.86
CA GLY A 797 12.54 14.75 25.89
C GLY A 797 12.24 14.00 27.18
N LEU A 798 12.59 12.72 27.18
CA LEU A 798 12.50 11.82 28.33
C LEU A 798 13.76 10.94 28.39
N ALA A 799 14.30 10.73 29.58
CA ALA A 799 15.45 9.88 29.79
C ALA A 799 15.26 9.01 31.03
N ILE A 800 15.63 7.74 30.92
CA ILE A 800 15.71 6.78 32.03
C ILE A 800 17.15 6.27 32.10
N GLY A 801 17.72 6.25 33.30
CA GLY A 801 19.11 5.84 33.50
C GLY A 801 19.43 5.52 34.94
N ILE A 802 20.72 5.33 35.22
CA ILE A 802 21.26 5.09 36.56
C ILE A 802 22.25 6.20 36.90
N GLY A 803 22.02 6.88 38.03
CA GLY A 803 22.87 7.96 38.52
C GLY A 803 24.19 7.46 39.13
N ALA A 804 25.09 8.39 39.44
CA ALA A 804 26.37 8.10 40.12
C ALA A 804 26.18 7.50 41.53
N ASP A 805 25.02 7.72 42.15
CA ASP A 805 24.63 7.14 43.43
C ASP A 805 23.92 5.78 43.28
N HIS A 806 24.01 5.18 42.08
CA HIS A 806 23.37 3.93 41.68
C HIS A 806 21.85 3.94 41.79
N LYS A 807 21.20 5.11 41.83
CA LYS A 807 19.74 5.18 41.84
C LYS A 807 19.18 5.22 40.43
N LEU A 808 18.03 4.58 40.24
CA LEU A 808 17.23 4.72 39.04
C LEU A 808 16.76 6.18 38.93
N ALA A 809 16.99 6.77 37.76
CA ALA A 809 16.67 8.16 37.47
C ALA A 809 15.65 8.25 36.33
N LEU A 810 14.66 9.13 36.50
CA LEU A 810 13.82 9.64 35.41
C LEU A 810 14.10 11.13 35.25
N ALA A 811 14.33 11.57 34.03
CA ALA A 811 14.39 12.98 33.66
C ALA A 811 13.41 13.24 32.51
N ILE A 812 12.51 14.20 32.70
CA ILE A 812 11.65 14.74 31.64
C ILE A 812 12.10 16.17 31.37
N ILE A 813 12.25 16.47 30.09
CA ILE A 813 12.71 17.76 29.59
C ILE A 813 11.53 18.41 28.88
N HIS A 814 11.17 19.62 29.28
CA HIS A 814 10.13 20.41 28.62
C HIS A 814 10.53 21.88 28.64
N ASP A 815 10.50 22.53 27.48
CA ASP A 815 11.01 23.90 27.27
C ASP A 815 12.44 24.10 27.84
N GLY A 816 13.30 23.09 27.66
CA GLY A 816 14.68 23.09 28.15
C GLY A 816 14.83 22.93 29.66
N LYS A 817 13.73 22.82 30.41
CA LYS A 817 13.74 22.58 31.85
C LYS A 817 13.67 21.09 32.12
N VAL A 818 14.57 20.62 32.99
CA VAL A 818 14.59 19.23 33.42
C VAL A 818 13.79 19.10 34.72
N VAL A 819 12.77 18.26 34.71
CA VAL A 819 12.04 17.81 35.90
C VAL A 819 12.22 16.31 36.01
N GLY A 820 12.68 15.84 37.16
CA GLY A 820 13.08 14.45 37.33
C GLY A 820 13.27 14.08 38.78
N GLY A 821 13.58 12.81 39.00
CA GLY A 821 13.69 12.24 40.33
C GLY A 821 14.46 10.93 40.33
N LEU A 822 14.86 10.53 41.54
CA LEU A 822 15.67 9.36 41.80
C LEU A 822 14.88 8.37 42.67
N SER A 823 15.16 7.08 42.50
CA SER A 823 14.64 6.04 43.38
C SER A 823 15.16 6.17 44.81
N THR A 824 14.39 5.66 45.77
CA THR A 824 14.83 5.57 47.17
C THR A 824 15.79 4.39 47.39
N LEU A 825 15.65 3.34 46.58
CA LEU A 825 16.53 2.16 46.59
C LEU A 825 17.62 2.31 45.51
N ALA A 826 18.81 1.78 45.79
CA ALA A 826 19.88 1.67 44.81
C ALA A 826 19.69 0.43 43.91
N VAL A 827 20.10 0.54 42.66
CA VAL A 827 20.24 -0.55 41.70
C VAL A 827 21.58 -1.23 41.95
N PRO A 828 21.62 -2.53 42.31
CA PRO A 828 22.86 -3.22 42.59
C PRO A 828 23.71 -3.42 41.33
N LEU A 829 25.03 -3.25 41.47
CA LEU A 829 26.00 -3.59 40.43
C LEU A 829 26.14 -5.10 40.28
N GLU A 830 26.50 -5.55 39.08
CA GLU A 830 26.78 -6.94 38.74
C GLU A 830 25.65 -7.92 39.09
N LYS A 831 24.42 -7.40 39.23
CA LYS A 831 23.24 -8.19 39.53
C LYS A 831 22.09 -7.80 38.60
N TRP A 832 21.50 -8.80 37.97
CA TRP A 832 20.26 -8.63 37.23
C TRP A 832 19.16 -8.04 38.11
N THR A 833 18.60 -6.92 37.64
CA THR A 833 17.59 -6.15 38.35
C THR A 833 16.50 -5.75 37.36
N ARG A 834 15.23 -5.96 37.72
CA ARG A 834 14.10 -5.43 36.93
C ARG A 834 13.76 -4.02 37.42
N LEU A 835 13.74 -3.07 36.50
CA LEU A 835 13.46 -1.67 36.75
C LEU A 835 12.14 -1.30 36.08
N THR A 836 11.21 -0.76 36.86
CA THR A 836 9.91 -0.30 36.32
C THR A 836 9.73 1.18 36.62
N VAL A 837 9.46 1.98 35.58
CA VAL A 837 9.12 3.40 35.67
C VAL A 837 7.71 3.61 35.13
N SER A 838 6.77 3.94 36.01
CA SER A 838 5.36 4.17 35.66
C SER A 838 5.01 5.64 35.78
N ILE A 839 4.46 6.24 34.72
CA ILE A 839 3.95 7.60 34.66
C ILE A 839 2.42 7.53 34.54
N LYS A 840 1.71 8.04 35.54
CA LYS A 840 0.24 8.05 35.59
C LYS A 840 -0.27 9.40 36.08
N GLY A 841 -1.05 10.08 35.26
CA GLY A 841 -1.69 11.35 35.66
C GLY A 841 -0.73 12.45 36.12
N GLY A 842 0.51 12.48 35.62
CA GLY A 842 1.54 13.46 36.02
C GLY A 842 2.37 13.06 37.25
N ASP A 843 2.16 11.87 37.79
CA ASP A 843 3.00 11.25 38.81
C ASP A 843 3.89 10.18 38.18
N ALA A 844 5.14 10.07 38.65
CA ALA A 844 6.03 8.95 38.32
C ALA A 844 6.21 8.05 39.55
N ARG A 845 6.23 6.72 39.34
CA ARG A 845 6.52 5.71 40.37
C ARG A 845 7.63 4.80 39.88
N PHE A 846 8.49 4.40 40.80
CA PHE A 846 9.60 3.50 40.55
C PHE A 846 9.40 2.19 41.28
N PHE A 847 9.75 1.08 40.63
CA PHE A 847 9.87 -0.23 41.25
C PHE A 847 11.22 -0.84 40.90
N ILE A 848 11.85 -1.51 41.88
CA ILE A 848 13.11 -2.23 41.72
C ILE A 848 12.88 -3.66 42.22
N ASP A 849 13.04 -4.65 41.34
CA ASP A 849 12.66 -6.05 41.58
C ASP A 849 11.23 -6.19 42.13
N GLY A 850 10.30 -5.42 41.54
CA GLY A 850 8.88 -5.35 41.92
C GLY A 850 8.59 -4.62 43.24
N LYS A 851 9.60 -4.19 44.00
CA LYS A 851 9.42 -3.45 45.25
C LYS A 851 9.26 -1.95 44.96
N PRO A 852 8.28 -1.25 45.58
CA PRO A 852 8.17 0.19 45.47
C PRO A 852 9.47 0.90 45.89
N ALA A 853 10.00 1.74 45.02
CA ALA A 853 11.30 2.40 45.15
C ALA A 853 11.16 3.93 45.05
N GLY A 854 10.02 4.50 45.46
CA GLY A 854 9.77 5.93 45.43
C GLY A 854 9.14 6.42 44.14
N GLY A 855 9.23 7.72 43.89
CA GLY A 855 8.58 8.37 42.75
C GLY A 855 8.56 9.89 42.85
N ILE A 856 7.92 10.53 41.87
CA ILE A 856 7.77 11.98 41.72
C ILE A 856 6.28 12.28 41.71
N ARG A 857 5.83 13.31 42.45
CA ARG A 857 4.41 13.69 42.53
C ARG A 857 4.15 15.05 41.90
N ASN A 858 2.99 15.19 41.23
CA ASN A 858 2.36 16.45 40.77
C ASN A 858 3.28 17.42 40.01
N THR A 859 4.31 16.92 39.32
CA THR A 859 5.34 17.77 38.70
C THR A 859 5.82 17.27 37.35
N VAL A 860 5.33 16.12 36.88
CA VAL A 860 5.84 15.48 35.67
C VAL A 860 4.96 15.89 34.48
N VAL A 861 5.60 16.49 33.48
CA VAL A 861 5.03 16.75 32.14
C VAL A 861 4.54 15.43 31.55
N LEU A 862 3.33 15.40 31.00
CA LEU A 862 2.76 14.15 30.49
C LEU A 862 3.57 13.67 29.28
N PRO A 863 3.74 12.35 29.06
CA PRO A 863 4.48 11.85 27.90
C PRO A 863 3.91 12.38 26.56
N THR A 864 2.61 12.62 26.53
CA THR A 864 1.86 13.17 25.39
C THR A 864 2.24 14.60 25.02
N GLU A 865 2.81 15.35 25.95
CA GLU A 865 3.30 16.71 25.75
C GLU A 865 4.70 16.71 25.10
N LEU A 866 5.37 15.55 25.09
CA LEU A 866 6.68 15.39 24.45
C LEU A 866 6.58 15.28 22.92
N GLY A 867 5.38 15.04 22.38
CA GLY A 867 5.12 15.11 20.94
C GLY A 867 5.71 13.95 20.13
N GLY A 868 5.76 12.74 20.68
CA GLY A 868 6.11 11.54 19.93
C GLY A 868 7.51 11.59 19.31
N ARG A 869 8.51 12.06 20.05
CA ARG A 869 9.90 12.15 19.58
C ARG A 869 10.56 10.78 19.60
N ALA A 870 11.27 10.43 18.53
CA ALA A 870 12.05 9.20 18.44
C ALA A 870 13.08 9.08 19.58
N GLY A 871 13.51 7.85 19.85
CA GLY A 871 14.41 7.54 20.95
C GLY A 871 15.47 6.50 20.66
N GLN A 872 16.32 6.33 21.66
CA GLN A 872 17.48 5.46 21.69
C GLN A 872 17.42 4.57 22.93
N ILE A 873 17.68 3.29 22.72
CA ILE A 873 17.88 2.28 23.76
C ILE A 873 19.37 1.95 23.84
N GLY A 874 19.90 1.89 25.06
CA GLY A 874 21.26 1.42 25.37
C GLY A 874 22.39 2.39 25.04
N GLY A 875 22.12 3.46 24.28
CA GLY A 875 23.12 4.47 23.89
C GLY A 875 23.71 5.20 25.09
N GLY A 876 24.79 4.66 25.66
CA GLY A 876 25.44 5.17 26.87
C GLY A 876 25.13 4.39 28.15
N PHE A 877 24.49 3.21 28.06
CA PHE A 877 24.36 2.31 29.20
C PHE A 877 25.67 1.56 29.45
N ILE A 878 26.06 1.40 30.72
CA ILE A 878 27.28 0.67 31.11
C ILE A 878 26.84 -0.62 31.80
N GLY A 879 26.60 -1.65 30.99
CA GLY A 879 26.14 -2.94 31.47
C GLY A 879 25.44 -3.76 30.40
N GLU A 880 24.64 -4.71 30.85
CA GLU A 880 23.87 -5.62 30.01
C GLU A 880 22.38 -5.26 30.10
N ILE A 881 21.67 -5.26 28.96
CA ILE A 881 20.23 -4.95 28.87
C ILE A 881 19.49 -6.12 28.23
N ASP A 882 18.29 -6.40 28.72
CA ASP A 882 17.37 -7.37 28.16
C ASP A 882 15.90 -6.99 28.49
N ASP A 883 14.95 -7.68 27.84
CA ASP A 883 13.51 -7.68 28.15
C ASP A 883 12.91 -6.29 28.39
N ILE A 884 12.83 -5.48 27.34
CA ILE A 884 12.35 -4.10 27.41
C ILE A 884 10.90 -4.04 26.93
N ALA A 885 9.98 -3.79 27.85
CA ALA A 885 8.56 -3.66 27.59
C ALA A 885 8.05 -2.24 27.86
N VAL A 886 7.15 -1.76 26.99
CA VAL A 886 6.47 -0.48 27.15
C VAL A 886 4.97 -0.69 27.11
N TYR A 887 4.30 -0.23 28.16
CA TYR A 887 2.84 -0.31 28.30
C TYR A 887 2.24 1.08 28.17
N ARG A 888 1.18 1.23 27.37
CA ARG A 888 0.35 2.45 27.24
C ARG A 888 -0.64 2.63 28.40
N LYS A 889 -0.21 2.25 29.60
CA LYS A 889 -0.93 2.47 30.85
C LYS A 889 0.06 2.81 31.96
N GLY A 890 -0.43 3.53 32.97
CA GLY A 890 0.34 3.83 34.17
C GLY A 890 -0.18 2.96 35.31
N ILE A 891 0.73 2.27 35.98
CA ILE A 891 0.44 1.41 37.14
C ILE A 891 0.70 2.12 38.46
N GLU A 892 -0.02 1.72 39.50
CA GLU A 892 0.23 2.15 40.89
C GLU A 892 0.84 1.05 41.74
N ARG A 893 0.59 -0.21 41.37
CA ARG A 893 1.13 -1.40 41.99
C ARG A 893 1.68 -2.34 40.91
N ILE A 894 2.71 -3.10 41.25
CA ILE A 894 3.41 -3.93 40.27
C ILE A 894 2.51 -5.05 39.73
N GLU A 895 1.53 -5.51 40.51
CA GLU A 895 0.58 -6.57 40.14
C GLU A 895 -0.43 -6.15 39.06
N GLU A 896 -0.40 -4.88 38.62
CA GLU A 896 -1.17 -4.41 37.46
C GLU A 896 -0.47 -4.75 36.13
N LEU A 897 0.79 -5.18 36.15
CA LEU A 897 1.49 -5.75 34.99
C LEU A 897 1.29 -7.28 34.95
N PRO A 898 1.26 -7.88 33.74
CA PRO A 898 1.07 -9.32 33.56
C PRO A 898 2.21 -10.20 34.10
#